data_AF-A0A962S980-F1
#
_entry.id   AF-A0A962S980-F1
#
_cell.length_a   1.000
_cell.length_b   1.000
_cell.length_c   1.000
_cell.angle_alpha   90.00
_cell.angle_beta   90.00
_cell.angle_gamma   90.00
#
_symmetry.space_group_name_H-M   'P 1'
#
loop_
_entity.id
_entity.type
_entity.pdbx_description
1 polymer ?
#
loop_
_entity_poly.entity_id
_entity_poly.type
_entity_poly.pdbx_seq_one_letter_code
_entity_poly.pdbx_strand_id
1 'polypeptide(L)'
;MLSACGGSGGGDGSPTNSGNGGDTNSSNSGGGNNPEDDGNAANETSRDIGLYINEVMPEIRLNKSTALQDTDNSPQPWLEIYNSGSSTIDLTGFSLVASGDGKQSWSFPSVQIQAKDFLRIWGSGKDRSNNPGELHTSFSIMGMQSLTLKHKDGSVLDKVKDIVIPPDQSWGRYPDGQAWTWFYDSPTPGAPNPQGNDRFSLNCDDLSLTAGAPFQLKTTPSTNVTWQSDNGLVNVDSKGELFAASEGKGKQNLARITASDADGNSRSCEVTVVNWMANRSRLTVVGTPAADFLIDYMDGQILHSTPGKLFASTDGMKSSEQIGSFPTTPTAPIMRKTPYGYFASTGPTIYYSPDLSSWAPDLAMRHENLNHGFAHFHDDHSGKSYLYAGEYSTGNTDIHSVYKGVQTQHGPATWKEVLRFGSLQDFYNDHSKLDTIRHIHLVITDPYTGHVWVGTGDADQHSRLYYSDDNGSSFKLIGVGSQKFRSLSVWFTKDYVYWNMDSELVPEHVYRLPRSKYHKNGNEWASLTPELSSGTTKPGVKYMITATKGYHFPHGVGYIYIEDQARQLSYKERVRPIEDPQYDYSEDVAELTHASHWYHLWVKDQNGEDVLIMNTSAEGTEPFQRDEKSRTFGFKERSDGSVDVQELLAMPSKTPDVHNAYTQLIPNLQDQDGYIYFRGRETAHRTYKMRLHWVDQ
;
A
#
# COMPACT_ATOMS: atom_id res chain seq x y z
N MET A 1 -24.78 -55.65 -17.18
CA MET A 1 -24.15 -56.73 -17.98
C MET A 1 -22.72 -56.88 -17.49
N LEU A 2 -22.40 -58.06 -16.95
CA LEU A 2 -21.07 -58.68 -16.75
C LEU A 2 -20.03 -57.90 -15.91
N SER A 3 -19.26 -58.47 -14.99
CA SER A 3 -19.21 -59.78 -14.33
C SER A 3 -18.23 -59.64 -13.16
N ALA A 4 -18.48 -60.38 -12.08
CA ALA A 4 -17.60 -60.57 -10.94
C ALA A 4 -16.34 -61.38 -11.28
N CYS A 5 -15.33 -61.32 -10.40
CA CYS A 5 -14.67 -62.49 -9.80
C CYS A 5 -13.81 -62.08 -8.60
N GLY A 6 -13.85 -62.92 -7.56
CA GLY A 6 -13.27 -62.71 -6.24
C GLY A 6 -11.90 -63.35 -6.02
N GLY A 7 -11.48 -63.36 -4.77
CA GLY A 7 -10.24 -64.00 -4.32
C GLY A 7 -10.00 -63.79 -2.83
N SER A 8 -10.65 -64.61 -2.02
CA SER A 8 -10.44 -64.79 -0.57
C SER A 8 -9.30 -65.78 -0.30
N GLY A 9 -8.53 -65.56 0.78
CA GLY A 9 -7.70 -66.59 1.41
C GLY A 9 -6.99 -66.03 2.65
N GLY A 10 -7.41 -66.48 3.83
CA GLY A 10 -6.93 -66.01 5.14
C GLY A 10 -5.83 -66.88 5.76
N GLY A 11 -5.65 -66.70 7.08
CA GLY A 11 -4.96 -67.66 7.94
C GLY A 11 -3.99 -67.05 8.95
N ASP A 12 -4.50 -66.91 10.17
CA ASP A 12 -3.87 -66.76 11.49
C ASP A 12 -2.40 -67.19 11.71
N GLY A 13 -1.74 -66.50 12.66
CA GLY A 13 -0.57 -67.05 13.36
C GLY A 13 0.29 -66.05 14.14
N SER A 14 -0.18 -65.56 15.29
CA SER A 14 0.69 -65.23 16.44
C SER A 14 0.86 -66.50 17.31
N PRO A 15 1.78 -66.63 18.30
CA PRO A 15 2.44 -65.56 19.07
C PRO A 15 3.87 -65.83 19.60
N THR A 16 4.36 -64.88 20.40
CA THR A 16 5.36 -64.96 21.49
C THR A 16 6.85 -65.16 21.16
N ASN A 17 7.70 -64.25 21.64
CA ASN A 17 8.50 -64.55 22.84
C ASN A 17 9.05 -63.29 23.55
N SER A 18 8.96 -63.38 24.87
CA SER A 18 9.48 -62.52 25.93
C SER A 18 11.01 -62.61 26.10
N GLY A 19 11.62 -61.61 26.76
CA GLY A 19 12.82 -61.90 27.57
C GLY A 19 13.82 -60.77 27.85
N ASN A 20 13.57 -60.06 28.95
CA ASN A 20 14.48 -59.92 30.11
C ASN A 20 15.78 -59.07 30.04
N GLY A 21 15.91 -58.16 31.03
CA GLY A 21 17.05 -58.19 31.98
C GLY A 21 18.11 -57.07 31.94
N GLY A 22 17.91 -56.04 32.77
CA GLY A 22 18.74 -55.73 33.96
C GLY A 22 20.26 -55.41 33.87
N ASP A 23 20.56 -54.19 34.32
CA ASP A 23 21.70 -53.73 35.15
C ASP A 23 23.16 -53.74 34.64
N THR A 24 23.85 -52.59 34.68
CA THR A 24 24.75 -52.22 35.81
C THR A 24 25.52 -50.89 35.58
N ASN A 25 25.74 -50.21 36.71
CA ASN A 25 26.55 -49.01 37.01
C ASN A 25 27.91 -48.86 36.28
N SER A 26 28.27 -47.59 35.97
CA SER A 26 29.57 -47.03 36.41
C SER A 26 29.58 -45.50 36.40
N SER A 27 29.95 -44.94 37.55
CA SER A 27 30.37 -43.55 37.76
C SER A 27 31.63 -43.18 36.97
N ASN A 28 31.70 -41.98 36.40
CA ASN A 28 32.96 -41.23 36.40
C ASN A 28 32.74 -39.71 36.35
N SER A 29 33.42 -39.03 37.26
CA SER A 29 33.61 -37.59 37.39
C SER A 29 34.67 -37.07 36.41
N GLY A 30 34.48 -35.87 35.86
CA GLY A 30 35.54 -35.14 35.16
C GLY A 30 35.00 -33.89 34.48
N GLY A 31 35.40 -32.72 34.98
CA GLY A 31 34.88 -31.41 34.58
C GLY A 31 35.35 -30.91 33.21
N GLY A 32 34.71 -29.83 32.76
CA GLY A 32 35.08 -29.07 31.57
C GLY A 32 34.18 -27.85 31.37
N ASN A 33 34.66 -26.72 31.90
CA ASN A 33 34.52 -25.33 31.43
C ASN A 33 33.17 -24.83 30.85
N ASN A 34 32.58 -23.89 31.59
CA ASN A 34 31.73 -22.81 31.11
C ASN A 34 32.40 -22.00 29.97
N PRO A 35 31.59 -21.44 29.07
CA PRO A 35 31.62 -20.02 28.82
C PRO A 35 30.29 -19.38 29.22
N GLU A 36 30.41 -18.14 29.68
CA GLU A 36 29.41 -17.28 30.32
C GLU A 36 28.21 -17.03 29.40
N ASP A 37 27.01 -17.31 29.93
CA ASP A 37 25.73 -16.82 29.44
C ASP A 37 25.40 -15.59 30.30
N ASP A 38 25.50 -14.41 29.68
CA ASP A 38 25.20 -13.11 30.29
C ASP A 38 23.68 -12.92 30.38
N GLY A 39 23.03 -13.80 31.14
CA GLY A 39 21.62 -13.73 31.47
C GLY A 39 21.36 -12.65 32.51
N ASN A 40 20.98 -11.46 32.05
CA ASN A 40 20.25 -10.49 32.88
C ASN A 40 18.82 -10.32 32.36
N ALA A 41 18.04 -11.40 32.42
CA ALA A 41 16.60 -11.33 32.37
C ALA A 41 16.10 -10.94 33.76
N ALA A 42 15.63 -9.71 33.92
CA ALA A 42 14.88 -9.32 35.09
C ALA A 42 13.69 -10.29 35.24
N ASN A 43 13.65 -10.97 36.38
CA ASN A 43 12.67 -11.99 36.73
C ASN A 43 11.28 -11.31 36.88
N GLU A 44 10.49 -11.26 35.80
CA GLU A 44 9.07 -10.88 35.86
C GLU A 44 8.33 -12.00 36.61
N THR A 45 8.18 -11.86 37.93
CA THR A 45 7.38 -12.79 38.73
C THR A 45 5.90 -12.69 38.33
N SER A 46 5.37 -13.68 37.63
CA SER A 46 3.95 -13.80 37.34
C SER A 46 3.17 -14.07 38.63
N ARG A 47 2.16 -13.25 38.92
CA ARG A 47 1.26 -13.44 40.06
C ARG A 47 0.01 -14.17 39.58
N ASP A 48 -0.18 -15.42 40.00
CA ASP A 48 -1.42 -16.13 39.69
C ASP A 48 -2.51 -15.82 40.73
N ILE A 49 -3.61 -15.22 40.28
CA ILE A 49 -4.82 -14.99 41.09
C ILE A 49 -6.06 -15.65 40.46
N GLY A 50 -5.84 -16.55 39.50
CA GLY A 50 -6.90 -17.23 38.76
C GLY A 50 -7.57 -16.39 37.68
N LEU A 51 -6.92 -15.33 37.18
CA LEU A 51 -7.38 -14.56 36.02
C LEU A 51 -6.48 -14.81 34.81
N TYR A 52 -7.09 -15.23 33.71
CA TYR A 52 -6.37 -15.57 32.49
C TYR A 52 -7.00 -14.91 31.28
N ILE A 53 -6.17 -14.58 30.29
CA ILE A 53 -6.65 -14.33 28.93
C ILE A 53 -7.00 -15.71 28.36
N ASN A 54 -8.27 -15.93 28.00
CA ASN A 54 -8.82 -17.24 27.71
C ASN A 54 -8.96 -17.53 26.22
N GLU A 55 -9.38 -16.53 25.45
CA GLU A 55 -9.59 -16.62 24.01
C GLU A 55 -9.26 -15.27 23.37
N VAL A 56 -8.68 -15.28 22.17
CA VAL A 56 -8.40 -14.09 21.36
C VAL A 56 -8.81 -14.31 19.91
N MET A 57 -9.39 -13.27 19.32
CA MET A 57 -9.78 -13.25 17.91
C MET A 57 -9.40 -11.89 17.29
N PRO A 58 -8.23 -11.81 16.62
CA PRO A 58 -7.70 -10.54 16.12
C PRO A 58 -8.35 -10.09 14.81
N GLU A 59 -8.94 -10.99 14.02
CA GLU A 59 -9.54 -10.65 12.73
C GLU A 59 -10.82 -11.42 12.41
N ILE A 60 -11.85 -10.69 11.96
CA ILE A 60 -13.15 -11.20 11.53
C ILE A 60 -13.43 -10.65 10.13
N ARG A 61 -13.59 -11.53 9.14
CA ARG A 61 -13.90 -11.21 7.73
C ARG A 61 -15.32 -11.60 7.36
N LEU A 62 -15.79 -12.75 7.84
CA LEU A 62 -17.13 -13.25 7.59
C LEU A 62 -18.02 -12.99 8.80
N ASN A 63 -19.11 -12.25 8.57
CA ASN A 63 -20.12 -12.00 9.59
C ASN A 63 -20.99 -13.24 9.82
N LYS A 64 -20.46 -14.22 10.55
CA LYS A 64 -21.12 -15.51 10.79
C LYS A 64 -22.14 -15.46 11.94
N SER A 65 -22.09 -14.44 12.81
CA SER A 65 -22.95 -14.33 13.99
C SER A 65 -23.04 -12.90 14.51
N THR A 66 -24.22 -12.50 14.98
CA THR A 66 -24.42 -11.24 15.73
C THR A 66 -23.63 -11.21 17.05
N ALA A 67 -23.23 -12.36 17.59
CA ALA A 67 -22.40 -12.44 18.79
C ALA A 67 -20.99 -11.86 18.60
N LEU A 68 -20.54 -11.71 17.35
CA LEU A 68 -19.25 -11.14 16.97
C LEU A 68 -19.34 -9.66 16.54
N GLN A 69 -20.52 -9.05 16.66
CA GLN A 69 -20.74 -7.64 16.38
C GLN A 69 -20.81 -6.82 17.66
N ASP A 70 -20.27 -5.62 17.61
CA ASP A 70 -20.49 -4.61 18.64
C ASP A 70 -21.85 -3.90 18.47
N THR A 71 -22.15 -2.91 19.31
CA THR A 71 -23.41 -2.13 19.27
C THR A 71 -23.56 -1.26 18.03
N ASP A 72 -22.50 -1.07 17.25
CA ASP A 72 -22.57 -0.44 15.93
C ASP A 72 -22.95 -1.46 14.83
N ASN A 73 -23.28 -2.71 15.20
CA ASN A 73 -23.53 -3.85 14.32
C ASN A 73 -22.34 -4.18 13.41
N SER A 74 -21.12 -3.92 13.88
CA SER A 74 -19.89 -4.12 13.13
C SER A 74 -19.07 -5.25 13.75
N PRO A 75 -18.54 -6.21 12.96
CA PRO A 75 -17.58 -7.19 13.47
C PRO A 75 -16.33 -6.51 14.02
N GLN A 76 -15.94 -6.83 15.25
CA GLN A 76 -14.76 -6.24 15.90
C GLN A 76 -13.82 -7.33 16.42
N PRO A 77 -12.49 -7.12 16.37
CA PRO A 77 -11.54 -7.96 17.09
C PRO A 77 -11.89 -7.99 18.58
N TRP A 78 -11.64 -9.10 19.26
CA TRP A 78 -11.94 -9.23 20.69
C TRP A 78 -11.01 -10.19 21.40
N LEU A 79 -10.96 -10.04 22.71
CA LEU A 79 -10.31 -10.94 23.64
C LEU A 79 -11.24 -11.22 24.81
N GLU A 80 -10.99 -12.31 25.51
CA GLU A 80 -11.75 -12.69 26.68
C GLU A 80 -10.86 -12.97 27.88
N ILE A 81 -11.34 -12.52 29.04
CA ILE A 81 -10.74 -12.82 30.34
C ILE A 81 -11.61 -13.82 31.05
N TYR A 82 -11.00 -14.87 31.59
CA TYR A 82 -11.67 -15.89 32.40
C TYR A 82 -11.24 -15.79 33.86
N ASN A 83 -12.22 -15.82 34.77
CA ASN A 83 -12.00 -15.96 36.20
C ASN A 83 -12.14 -17.43 36.63
N SER A 84 -11.01 -18.11 36.74
CA SER A 84 -10.96 -19.49 37.26
C SER A 84 -11.17 -19.60 38.78
N GLY A 85 -11.19 -18.47 39.50
CA GLY A 85 -11.36 -18.44 40.94
C GLY A 85 -12.77 -18.82 41.41
N SER A 86 -12.92 -18.91 42.73
CA SER A 86 -14.21 -19.20 43.40
C SER A 86 -14.94 -17.94 43.90
N SER A 87 -14.39 -16.76 43.65
CA SER A 87 -14.95 -15.46 44.07
C SER A 87 -14.94 -14.46 42.93
N THR A 88 -15.85 -13.50 42.98
CA THR A 88 -15.90 -12.34 42.08
C THR A 88 -14.60 -11.53 42.17
N ILE A 89 -14.07 -11.07 41.04
CA ILE A 89 -12.90 -10.19 40.99
C ILE A 89 -13.27 -8.86 40.37
N ASP A 90 -12.91 -7.77 41.05
CA ASP A 90 -13.02 -6.40 40.54
C ASP A 90 -11.73 -6.04 39.80
N LEU A 91 -11.86 -5.69 38.52
CA LEU A 91 -10.75 -5.35 37.64
C LEU A 91 -10.39 -3.86 37.70
N THR A 92 -11.01 -3.06 38.58
CA THR A 92 -10.70 -1.63 38.73
C THR A 92 -9.19 -1.41 38.92
N GLY A 93 -8.59 -0.67 37.99
CA GLY A 93 -7.15 -0.34 38.01
C GLY A 93 -6.22 -1.42 37.45
N PHE A 94 -6.74 -2.55 36.98
CA PHE A 94 -5.97 -3.52 36.20
C PHE A 94 -5.69 -2.94 34.81
N SER A 95 -4.79 -3.54 34.05
CA SER A 95 -4.52 -3.10 32.68
C SER A 95 -4.22 -4.24 31.71
N LEU A 96 -4.51 -3.99 30.43
CA LEU A 96 -4.02 -4.75 29.29
C LEU A 96 -2.89 -3.98 28.63
N VAL A 97 -1.78 -4.67 28.36
CA VAL A 97 -0.66 -4.14 27.59
C VAL A 97 -0.53 -4.96 26.30
N ALA A 98 -0.81 -4.34 25.17
CA ALA A 98 -0.56 -4.89 23.85
C ALA A 98 0.82 -4.49 23.34
N SER A 99 1.53 -5.40 22.68
CA SER A 99 2.81 -5.11 22.04
C SER A 99 2.84 -5.61 20.59
N GLY A 100 3.19 -4.71 19.67
CA GLY A 100 3.52 -4.95 18.27
C GLY A 100 4.72 -4.08 17.87
N ASP A 101 4.58 -3.19 16.90
CA ASP A 101 5.58 -2.13 16.57
C ASP A 101 5.63 -0.98 17.61
N GLY A 102 5.04 -1.20 18.77
CA GLY A 102 4.96 -0.29 19.91
C GLY A 102 4.22 -0.95 21.07
N LYS A 103 4.30 -0.34 22.26
CA LYS A 103 3.54 -0.79 23.45
C LYS A 103 2.35 0.14 23.66
N GLN A 104 1.16 -0.43 23.75
CA GLN A 104 -0.08 0.28 24.06
C GLN A 104 -0.69 -0.32 25.32
N SER A 105 -1.20 0.54 26.20
CA SER A 105 -1.78 0.13 27.48
C SER A 105 -3.20 0.68 27.60
N TRP A 106 -4.09 -0.15 28.12
CA TRP A 106 -5.47 0.22 28.39
C TRP A 106 -5.83 -0.22 29.80
N SER A 107 -6.43 0.68 30.58
CA SER A 107 -6.80 0.40 31.97
C SER A 107 -8.26 0.04 32.06
N PHE A 108 -8.58 -0.97 32.87
CA PHE A 108 -9.95 -1.39 33.09
C PHE A 108 -10.74 -0.31 33.83
N PRO A 109 -11.99 -0.04 33.41
CA PRO A 109 -12.94 0.71 34.23
C PRO A 109 -13.39 -0.14 35.44
N SER A 110 -14.32 0.40 36.22
CA SER A 110 -14.98 -0.37 37.30
C SER A 110 -15.86 -1.48 36.72
N VAL A 111 -15.29 -2.67 36.55
CA VAL A 111 -15.95 -3.87 36.04
C VAL A 111 -15.57 -5.08 36.88
N GLN A 112 -16.53 -6.00 37.06
CA GLN A 112 -16.35 -7.20 37.86
C GLN A 112 -16.60 -8.44 37.01
N ILE A 113 -15.86 -9.51 37.29
CA ILE A 113 -16.05 -10.83 36.69
C ILE A 113 -16.42 -11.83 37.79
N GLN A 114 -17.57 -12.50 37.65
CA GLN A 114 -18.01 -13.48 38.63
C GLN A 114 -17.09 -14.71 38.66
N ALA A 115 -17.19 -15.51 39.71
CA ALA A 115 -16.46 -16.77 39.78
C ALA A 115 -16.85 -17.69 38.62
N LYS A 116 -15.87 -18.28 37.94
CA LYS A 116 -16.06 -19.16 36.77
C LYS A 116 -16.71 -18.49 35.57
N ASP A 117 -16.72 -17.17 35.52
CA ASP A 117 -17.35 -16.38 34.46
C ASP A 117 -16.31 -15.78 33.52
N PHE A 118 -16.79 -15.22 32.41
CA PHE A 118 -16.00 -14.69 31.31
C PHE A 118 -16.34 -13.21 31.06
N LEU A 119 -15.32 -12.42 30.67
CA LEU A 119 -15.50 -11.02 30.26
C LEU A 119 -14.90 -10.81 28.87
N ARG A 120 -15.76 -10.63 27.87
CA ARG A 120 -15.36 -10.21 26.53
C ARG A 120 -15.03 -8.73 26.51
N ILE A 121 -13.93 -8.39 25.84
CA ILE A 121 -13.47 -7.02 25.60
C ILE A 121 -13.20 -6.88 24.11
N TRP A 122 -13.80 -5.87 23.48
CA TRP A 122 -13.52 -5.53 22.10
C TRP A 122 -12.13 -4.91 21.98
N GLY A 123 -11.26 -5.58 21.26
CA GLY A 123 -9.92 -5.13 20.94
C GLY A 123 -9.93 -4.21 19.73
N SER A 124 -10.72 -3.13 19.72
CA SER A 124 -11.08 -2.41 18.47
C SER A 124 -10.41 -1.06 18.26
N GLY A 125 -9.83 -0.45 19.29
CA GLY A 125 -9.29 0.92 19.22
C GLY A 125 -10.33 2.04 19.35
N LYS A 126 -11.58 1.72 19.69
CA LYS A 126 -12.66 2.72 19.85
C LYS A 126 -12.64 3.43 21.21
N ASP A 127 -11.86 2.93 22.16
CA ASP A 127 -11.70 3.46 23.52
C ASP A 127 -13.02 3.78 24.27
N ARG A 128 -13.93 2.79 24.31
CA ARG A 128 -15.22 2.90 25.00
C ARG A 128 -15.17 2.10 26.31
N SER A 129 -15.23 2.78 27.45
CA SER A 129 -15.10 2.14 28.77
C SER A 129 -16.18 2.52 29.77
N ASN A 130 -17.16 3.32 29.34
CA ASN A 130 -18.27 3.81 30.17
C ASN A 130 -19.42 2.81 30.33
N ASN A 131 -19.52 1.81 29.46
CA ASN A 131 -20.52 0.73 29.53
C ASN A 131 -19.85 -0.60 29.89
N PRO A 132 -20.03 -1.14 31.10
CA PRO A 132 -19.44 -2.43 31.50
C PRO A 132 -19.87 -3.62 30.63
N GLY A 133 -21.03 -3.54 29.96
CA GLY A 133 -21.49 -4.58 29.03
C GLY A 133 -20.83 -4.52 27.66
N GLU A 134 -20.06 -3.47 27.37
CA GLU A 134 -19.42 -3.27 26.08
C GLU A 134 -18.15 -2.43 26.22
N LEU A 135 -17.05 -3.11 26.51
CA LEU A 135 -15.74 -2.50 26.67
C LEU A 135 -14.97 -2.57 25.36
N HIS A 136 -14.39 -1.44 24.95
CA HIS A 136 -13.46 -1.34 23.83
C HIS A 136 -12.13 -0.77 24.31
N THR A 137 -11.04 -1.45 23.99
CA THR A 137 -9.68 -0.93 24.23
C THR A 137 -9.40 0.31 23.38
N SER A 138 -8.44 1.12 23.83
CA SER A 138 -7.89 2.27 23.09
C SER A 138 -6.99 1.86 21.91
N PHE A 139 -6.74 0.56 21.74
CA PHE A 139 -5.98 -0.02 20.65
C PHE A 139 -6.74 -1.16 19.99
N SER A 140 -6.41 -1.46 18.73
CA SER A 140 -6.86 -2.70 18.09
C SER A 140 -5.93 -3.85 18.46
N ILE A 141 -6.45 -5.06 18.68
CA ILE A 141 -5.60 -6.26 18.85
C ILE A 141 -5.18 -6.87 17.50
N MET A 142 -5.76 -6.41 16.39
CA MET A 142 -5.35 -6.78 15.03
C MET A 142 -3.91 -6.27 14.80
N GLY A 143 -3.01 -7.17 14.40
CA GLY A 143 -1.58 -6.84 14.19
C GLY A 143 -0.72 -6.77 15.46
N MET A 144 -1.29 -7.06 16.64
CA MET A 144 -0.53 -7.15 17.89
C MET A 144 0.14 -8.52 18.01
N GLN A 145 1.40 -8.55 18.47
CA GLN A 145 2.16 -9.79 18.64
C GLN A 145 1.94 -10.42 20.02
N SER A 146 1.59 -9.63 21.03
CA SER A 146 1.31 -10.14 22.38
C SER A 146 0.34 -9.26 23.16
N LEU A 147 -0.36 -9.89 24.13
CA LEU A 147 -1.21 -9.23 25.11
C LEU A 147 -0.79 -9.69 26.51
N THR A 148 -0.62 -8.73 27.42
CA THR A 148 -0.26 -8.97 28.82
C THR A 148 -1.35 -8.39 29.73
N LEU A 149 -1.95 -9.23 30.56
CA LEU A 149 -2.86 -8.82 31.62
C LEU A 149 -2.05 -8.49 32.87
N LYS A 150 -2.25 -7.30 33.43
CA LYS A 150 -1.55 -6.81 34.61
C LYS A 150 -2.50 -6.46 35.74
N HIS A 151 -2.07 -6.77 36.96
CA HIS A 151 -2.73 -6.35 38.19
C HIS A 151 -2.52 -4.85 38.43
N LYS A 152 -3.32 -4.25 39.31
CA LYS A 152 -3.26 -2.82 39.65
C LYS A 152 -1.95 -2.35 40.30
N ASP A 153 -1.13 -3.27 40.82
CA ASP A 153 0.23 -2.98 41.31
C ASP A 153 1.30 -3.07 40.21
N GLY A 154 0.90 -3.37 38.97
CA GLY A 154 1.78 -3.50 37.81
C GLY A 154 2.33 -4.90 37.57
N SER A 155 2.10 -5.86 38.48
CA SER A 155 2.54 -7.25 38.30
C SER A 155 1.81 -7.93 37.15
N VAL A 156 2.51 -8.80 36.42
CA VAL A 156 1.94 -9.58 35.31
C VAL A 156 1.12 -10.73 35.88
N LEU A 157 -0.13 -10.84 35.44
CA LEU A 157 -1.03 -11.94 35.80
C LEU A 157 -0.97 -13.04 34.74
N ASP A 158 -1.13 -12.66 33.47
CA ASP A 158 -1.12 -13.59 32.35
C ASP A 158 -0.60 -12.92 31.09
N LYS A 159 -0.10 -13.72 30.15
CA LYS A 159 0.43 -13.24 28.88
C LYS A 159 0.21 -14.25 27.78
N VAL A 160 -0.32 -13.77 26.66
CA VAL A 160 -0.33 -14.48 25.38
C VAL A 160 0.67 -13.81 24.43
N LYS A 161 1.46 -14.64 23.74
CA LYS A 161 2.47 -14.23 22.74
C LYS A 161 2.16 -14.91 21.42
N ASP A 162 2.78 -14.42 20.34
CA ASP A 162 2.69 -14.98 19.00
C ASP A 162 1.23 -15.07 18.51
N ILE A 163 0.46 -13.99 18.73
CA ILE A 163 -0.93 -13.88 18.27
C ILE A 163 -0.94 -13.79 16.73
N VAL A 164 -0.81 -14.95 16.07
CA VAL A 164 -0.88 -15.11 14.61
C VAL A 164 -2.00 -16.12 14.31
N ILE A 165 -3.21 -15.57 14.22
CA ILE A 165 -4.46 -16.34 14.16
C ILE A 165 -5.11 -16.07 12.80
N PRO A 166 -5.44 -17.10 12.02
CA PRO A 166 -6.12 -16.92 10.74
C PRO A 166 -7.43 -16.14 10.90
N PRO A 167 -7.84 -15.36 9.89
CA PRO A 167 -9.13 -14.68 9.89
C PRO A 167 -10.29 -15.65 10.16
N ASP A 168 -11.31 -15.16 10.86
CA ASP A 168 -12.52 -15.92 11.23
C ASP A 168 -12.28 -17.12 12.16
N GLN A 169 -11.09 -17.20 12.78
CA GLN A 169 -10.76 -18.16 13.82
C GLN A 169 -10.36 -17.43 15.10
N SER A 170 -10.56 -18.09 16.23
CA SER A 170 -9.98 -17.68 17.50
C SER A 170 -8.96 -18.71 17.97
N TRP A 171 -8.06 -18.27 18.84
CA TRP A 171 -7.15 -19.13 19.58
C TRP A 171 -7.54 -19.04 21.04
N GLY A 172 -7.50 -20.15 21.76
CA GLY A 172 -7.84 -20.15 23.18
C GLY A 172 -7.35 -21.37 23.94
N ARG A 173 -7.68 -21.36 25.23
CA ARG A 173 -7.27 -22.38 26.20
C ARG A 173 -8.36 -23.43 26.34
N TYR A 174 -7.98 -24.72 26.31
CA TYR A 174 -8.86 -25.79 26.78
C TYR A 174 -8.07 -26.84 27.56
N PRO A 175 -8.50 -27.18 28.79
CA PRO A 175 -9.57 -26.53 29.56
C PRO A 175 -9.32 -25.02 29.82
N ASP A 176 -10.37 -24.24 30.11
CA ASP A 176 -10.25 -22.79 30.31
C ASP A 176 -9.20 -22.44 31.38
N GLY A 177 -8.40 -21.39 31.13
CA GLY A 177 -7.28 -21.00 31.99
C GLY A 177 -6.03 -21.90 31.95
N GLN A 178 -6.02 -22.98 31.15
CA GLN A 178 -4.85 -23.87 30.98
C GLN A 178 -3.98 -23.47 29.77
N ALA A 179 -3.25 -24.39 29.14
CA ALA A 179 -2.33 -24.04 28.04
C ALA A 179 -3.06 -23.49 26.80
N TRP A 180 -2.41 -22.54 26.11
CA TRP A 180 -2.82 -22.06 24.79
C TRP A 180 -2.57 -23.16 23.75
N THR A 181 -3.62 -23.91 23.40
CA THR A 181 -3.43 -25.17 22.67
C THR A 181 -4.30 -25.28 21.42
N TRP A 182 -5.42 -24.56 21.32
CA TRP A 182 -6.45 -24.89 20.34
C TRP A 182 -6.97 -23.70 19.54
N PHE A 183 -7.11 -23.90 18.22
CA PHE A 183 -7.87 -23.00 17.37
C PHE A 183 -9.35 -23.42 17.30
N TYR A 184 -10.21 -22.41 17.18
CA TYR A 184 -11.66 -22.58 17.06
C TYR A 184 -12.17 -21.94 15.77
N ASP A 185 -12.77 -22.76 14.90
CA ASP A 185 -13.51 -22.31 13.70
C ASP A 185 -14.89 -21.70 14.08
N SER A 186 -15.32 -21.94 15.31
CA SER A 186 -16.54 -21.40 15.93
C SER A 186 -16.14 -20.80 17.27
N PRO A 187 -15.83 -19.49 17.33
CA PRO A 187 -15.39 -18.83 18.55
C PRO A 187 -16.44 -18.90 19.67
N THR A 188 -16.00 -18.77 20.92
CA THR A 188 -16.81 -18.98 22.14
C THR A 188 -16.93 -17.76 23.04
N PRO A 189 -17.28 -16.56 22.52
CA PRO A 189 -17.36 -15.36 23.34
C PRO A 189 -18.40 -15.52 24.46
N GLY A 190 -17.97 -15.36 25.71
CA GLY A 190 -18.77 -15.45 26.92
C GLY A 190 -19.10 -16.87 27.36
N ALA A 191 -18.42 -17.89 26.83
CA ALA A 191 -18.70 -19.29 27.13
C ALA A 191 -17.42 -20.13 27.28
N PRO A 192 -17.48 -21.27 28.00
CA PRO A 192 -16.36 -22.19 28.09
C PRO A 192 -15.90 -22.68 26.71
N ASN A 193 -14.59 -22.67 26.50
CA ASN A 193 -14.01 -23.22 25.28
C ASN A 193 -14.22 -24.76 25.25
N PRO A 194 -14.55 -25.37 24.10
CA PRO A 194 -14.51 -26.82 23.94
C PRO A 194 -13.08 -27.31 23.70
N GLN A 195 -12.90 -28.62 23.61
CA GLN A 195 -11.68 -29.15 22.95
C GLN A 195 -11.71 -28.66 21.50
N GLY A 196 -10.73 -27.84 21.12
CA GLY A 196 -10.63 -27.34 19.76
C GLY A 196 -9.84 -28.30 18.87
N ASN A 197 -9.32 -27.79 17.76
CA ASN A 197 -8.55 -28.60 16.81
C ASN A 197 -7.04 -28.35 16.97
N ASP A 198 -6.23 -29.43 17.05
CA ASP A 198 -4.77 -29.37 16.97
C ASP A 198 -4.45 -28.94 15.54
N ARG A 199 -4.19 -27.65 15.35
CA ARG A 199 -3.96 -27.09 14.02
C ARG A 199 -2.91 -26.02 14.16
N PHE A 200 -1.94 -26.02 13.26
CA PHE A 200 -1.02 -24.91 13.13
C PHE A 200 -1.64 -23.85 12.21
N SER A 201 -1.31 -22.58 12.43
CA SER A 201 -1.52 -21.53 11.45
C SER A 201 -0.33 -21.47 10.51
N LEU A 202 -0.59 -21.13 9.25
CA LEU A 202 0.44 -20.79 8.29
C LEU A 202 0.35 -19.27 8.10
N ASN A 203 1.42 -18.54 8.42
CA ASN A 203 1.42 -17.10 8.23
C ASN A 203 1.58 -16.82 6.72
N CYS A 204 0.49 -16.39 6.10
CA CYS A 204 0.36 -16.30 4.65
C CYS A 204 0.05 -14.90 4.15
N ASP A 205 0.06 -13.87 5.01
CA ASP A 205 -0.43 -12.53 4.67
C ASP A 205 0.15 -12.07 3.31
N ASP A 206 -0.70 -12.16 2.29
CA ASP A 206 -0.49 -12.00 0.85
C ASP A 206 0.95 -12.10 0.31
N LEU A 207 1.59 -13.25 0.51
CA LEU A 207 3.00 -13.44 0.17
C LEU A 207 3.35 -13.17 -1.31
N SER A 208 4.31 -12.28 -1.53
CA SER A 208 5.02 -12.12 -2.81
C SER A 208 6.42 -12.72 -2.68
N LEU A 209 6.82 -13.63 -3.55
CA LEU A 209 8.13 -14.29 -3.56
C LEU A 209 9.00 -13.70 -4.68
N THR A 210 10.09 -13.02 -4.31
CA THR A 210 11.07 -12.53 -5.28
C THR A 210 11.75 -13.69 -6.00
N ALA A 211 11.68 -13.71 -7.32
CA ALA A 211 12.37 -14.69 -8.15
C ALA A 211 13.88 -14.63 -7.89
N GLY A 212 14.48 -15.79 -7.65
CA GLY A 212 15.89 -15.95 -7.31
C GLY A 212 16.23 -15.74 -5.82
N ALA A 213 15.25 -15.41 -4.97
CA ALA A 213 15.45 -15.25 -3.53
C ALA A 213 14.64 -16.29 -2.73
N PRO A 214 15.27 -17.02 -1.77
CA PRO A 214 14.54 -17.94 -0.92
C PRO A 214 13.69 -17.19 0.12
N PHE A 215 12.55 -17.76 0.50
CA PHE A 215 11.70 -17.24 1.57
C PHE A 215 11.25 -18.34 2.54
N GLN A 216 11.45 -18.14 3.83
CA GLN A 216 11.11 -19.13 4.85
C GLN A 216 9.68 -18.97 5.36
N LEU A 217 8.79 -19.90 5.02
CA LEU A 217 7.49 -20.01 5.66
C LEU A 217 7.60 -20.59 7.07
N LYS A 218 6.67 -20.21 7.96
CA LYS A 218 6.61 -20.69 9.34
C LYS A 218 5.19 -21.08 9.72
N THR A 219 5.09 -22.11 10.54
CA THR A 219 3.85 -22.51 11.19
C THR A 219 3.80 -22.00 12.63
N THR A 220 2.60 -21.70 13.13
CA THR A 220 2.39 -21.33 14.55
C THR A 220 1.35 -22.26 15.20
N PRO A 221 1.70 -22.99 16.27
CA PRO A 221 3.06 -23.18 16.77
C PRO A 221 3.95 -23.90 15.73
N SER A 222 5.27 -23.83 15.92
CA SER A 222 6.20 -24.57 15.07
C SER A 222 5.95 -26.07 15.23
N THR A 223 5.55 -26.74 14.15
CA THR A 223 5.23 -28.17 14.15
C THR A 223 5.77 -28.84 12.89
N ASN A 224 5.94 -30.16 12.94
CA ASN A 224 6.39 -30.93 11.80
C ASN A 224 5.23 -31.10 10.81
N VAL A 225 5.40 -30.54 9.61
CA VAL A 225 4.43 -30.60 8.52
C VAL A 225 5.11 -31.09 7.25
N THR A 226 4.32 -31.67 6.34
CA THR A 226 4.74 -31.93 4.96
C THR A 226 4.36 -30.73 4.11
N TRP A 227 5.30 -30.25 3.31
CA TRP A 227 5.08 -29.12 2.41
C TRP A 227 4.86 -29.58 0.97
N GLN A 228 3.96 -28.90 0.27
CA GLN A 228 3.68 -29.13 -1.15
C GLN A 228 3.41 -27.81 -1.85
N SER A 229 3.93 -27.66 -3.07
CA SER A 229 3.51 -26.63 -4.02
C SER A 229 2.66 -27.27 -5.11
N ASP A 230 1.58 -26.60 -5.53
CA ASP A 230 0.81 -27.01 -6.71
C ASP A 230 1.35 -26.44 -8.03
N ASN A 231 2.37 -25.58 -7.97
CA ASN A 231 3.01 -24.95 -9.12
C ASN A 231 4.48 -25.37 -9.23
N GLY A 232 4.86 -25.95 -10.36
CA GLY A 232 6.22 -26.41 -10.63
C GLY A 232 7.28 -25.31 -10.72
N LEU A 233 6.88 -24.03 -10.79
CA LEU A 233 7.81 -22.88 -10.72
C LEU A 233 8.28 -22.58 -9.31
N VAL A 234 7.47 -22.92 -8.30
CA VAL A 234 7.77 -22.63 -6.89
C VAL A 234 8.07 -23.94 -6.18
N ASN A 235 9.32 -24.13 -5.78
CA ASN A 235 9.73 -25.25 -4.94
C ASN A 235 9.52 -24.88 -3.47
N VAL A 236 9.12 -25.86 -2.67
CA VAL A 236 9.12 -25.77 -1.20
C VAL A 236 9.85 -26.98 -0.65
N ASP A 237 10.82 -26.75 0.23
CA ASP A 237 11.59 -27.82 0.85
C ASP A 237 10.89 -28.41 2.09
N SER A 238 11.49 -29.45 2.69
CA SER A 238 10.96 -30.09 3.90
C SER A 238 10.87 -29.18 5.13
N LYS A 239 11.55 -28.03 5.11
CA LYS A 239 11.56 -27.04 6.21
C LYS A 239 10.65 -25.85 5.92
N GLY A 240 10.00 -25.79 4.76
CA GLY A 240 9.13 -24.69 4.35
C GLY A 240 9.87 -23.53 3.68
N GLU A 241 11.11 -23.72 3.23
CA GLU A 241 11.81 -22.73 2.42
C GLU A 241 11.28 -22.76 0.98
N LEU A 242 10.74 -21.63 0.53
CA LEU A 242 10.25 -21.40 -0.82
C LEU A 242 11.36 -20.89 -1.73
N PHE A 243 11.39 -21.34 -2.98
CA PHE A 243 12.29 -20.81 -3.99
C PHE A 243 11.71 -20.94 -5.41
N ALA A 244 11.76 -19.85 -6.17
CA ALA A 244 11.46 -19.81 -7.60
C ALA A 244 12.68 -19.26 -8.35
N ALA A 245 13.24 -20.00 -9.31
CA ALA A 245 14.46 -19.60 -10.01
C ALA A 245 14.23 -18.48 -11.05
N SER A 246 13.00 -18.36 -11.55
CA SER A 246 12.59 -17.38 -12.55
C SER A 246 11.11 -17.08 -12.39
N GLU A 247 10.66 -16.02 -13.06
CA GLU A 247 9.24 -15.71 -13.18
C GLU A 247 8.52 -16.61 -14.21
N GLY A 248 7.19 -16.68 -14.09
CA GLY A 248 6.27 -17.17 -15.11
C GLY A 248 5.54 -16.02 -15.83
N LYS A 249 4.57 -16.35 -16.70
CA LYS A 249 3.71 -15.36 -17.37
C LYS A 249 2.26 -15.44 -16.86
N GLY A 250 1.65 -14.29 -16.61
CA GLY A 250 0.27 -14.18 -16.09
C GLY A 250 0.07 -15.08 -14.86
N LYS A 251 -0.98 -15.91 -14.90
CA LYS A 251 -1.34 -16.85 -13.82
C LYS A 251 -0.27 -17.88 -13.45
N GLN A 252 0.76 -18.09 -14.28
CA GLN A 252 1.88 -18.96 -13.90
C GLN A 252 2.68 -18.41 -12.71
N ASN A 253 2.57 -17.11 -12.42
CA ASN A 253 3.19 -16.51 -11.25
C ASN A 253 2.48 -16.86 -9.94
N LEU A 254 1.33 -17.55 -9.97
CA LEU A 254 0.57 -17.90 -8.78
C LEU A 254 0.85 -19.34 -8.37
N ALA A 255 1.20 -19.56 -7.11
CA ALA A 255 1.38 -20.89 -6.52
C ALA A 255 0.59 -21.01 -5.22
N ARG A 256 -0.03 -22.16 -4.99
CA ARG A 256 -0.60 -22.51 -3.70
C ARG A 256 0.34 -23.44 -2.95
N ILE A 257 0.94 -22.93 -1.88
CA ILE A 257 1.78 -23.72 -0.98
C ILE A 257 0.89 -24.31 0.10
N THR A 258 1.00 -25.61 0.34
CA THR A 258 0.23 -26.35 1.35
C THR A 258 1.16 -26.99 2.36
N ALA A 259 0.89 -26.78 3.64
CA ALA A 259 1.47 -27.52 4.75
C ALA A 259 0.42 -28.50 5.28
N SER A 260 0.82 -29.74 5.58
CA SER A 260 -0.06 -30.79 6.11
C SER A 260 0.58 -31.47 7.34
N ASP A 261 -0.15 -31.60 8.44
CA ASP A 261 0.31 -32.36 9.61
C ASP A 261 0.12 -33.88 9.42
N ALA A 262 0.57 -34.67 10.40
CA ALA A 262 0.48 -36.12 10.40
C ALA A 262 -0.95 -36.66 10.48
N ASP A 263 -1.89 -35.85 10.99
CA ASP A 263 -3.31 -36.19 11.13
C ASP A 263 -4.12 -35.84 9.86
N GLY A 264 -3.45 -35.27 8.86
CA GLY A 264 -4.02 -34.92 7.56
C GLY A 264 -4.68 -33.54 7.50
N ASN A 265 -4.57 -32.72 8.56
CA ASN A 265 -5.03 -31.33 8.48
C ASN A 265 -4.05 -30.53 7.62
N SER A 266 -4.58 -29.64 6.78
CA SER A 266 -3.75 -28.82 5.89
C SER A 266 -4.06 -27.33 6.01
N ARG A 267 -3.06 -26.50 5.70
CA ARG A 267 -3.16 -25.04 5.54
C ARG A 267 -2.47 -24.64 4.24
N SER A 268 -2.99 -23.64 3.55
CA SER A 268 -2.39 -23.17 2.30
C SER A 268 -2.19 -21.65 2.28
N CYS A 269 -1.14 -21.21 1.58
CA CYS A 269 -0.92 -19.83 1.18
C CYS A 269 -1.00 -19.69 -0.35
N GLU A 270 -1.51 -18.57 -0.83
CA GLU A 270 -1.24 -18.12 -2.20
C GLU A 270 0.04 -17.30 -2.23
N VAL A 271 0.91 -17.63 -3.17
CA VAL A 271 2.22 -17.00 -3.36
C VAL A 271 2.28 -16.45 -4.78
N THR A 272 2.60 -15.17 -4.91
CA THR A 272 2.87 -14.55 -6.21
C THR A 272 4.37 -14.47 -6.44
N VAL A 273 4.89 -15.04 -7.52
CA VAL A 273 6.27 -14.84 -7.96
C VAL A 273 6.42 -13.47 -8.64
N VAL A 274 7.40 -12.70 -8.19
CA VAL A 274 7.64 -11.30 -8.61
C VAL A 274 9.13 -11.04 -8.91
N ASN A 275 9.43 -10.00 -9.70
CA ASN A 275 10.78 -9.62 -10.13
C ASN A 275 11.37 -8.51 -9.27
N TRP A 276 10.57 -7.90 -8.41
CA TRP A 276 11.00 -6.91 -7.43
C TRP A 276 11.29 -7.55 -6.07
N MET A 277 11.99 -6.81 -5.22
CA MET A 277 12.26 -7.24 -3.84
C MET A 277 10.98 -7.19 -3.00
N ALA A 278 10.60 -8.30 -2.40
CA ALA A 278 9.45 -8.43 -1.50
C ALA A 278 9.90 -8.96 -0.12
N ASN A 279 9.07 -8.74 0.90
CA ASN A 279 9.26 -9.21 2.29
C ASN A 279 10.56 -8.78 2.98
N ARG A 280 11.26 -7.76 2.47
CA ARG A 280 12.48 -7.20 3.10
C ARG A 280 12.15 -6.00 3.98
N SER A 281 11.39 -5.05 3.44
CA SER A 281 10.83 -3.89 4.15
C SER A 281 9.33 -4.08 4.35
N ARG A 282 8.72 -3.32 5.27
CA ARG A 282 7.27 -3.43 5.52
C ARG A 282 6.61 -2.10 5.90
N LEU A 283 5.36 -1.94 5.49
CA LEU A 283 4.40 -1.04 6.12
C LEU A 283 3.48 -1.83 7.03
N THR A 284 3.35 -1.40 8.28
CA THR A 284 2.48 -2.06 9.26
C THR A 284 1.36 -1.14 9.69
N VAL A 285 0.12 -1.63 9.61
CA VAL A 285 -1.06 -0.91 10.09
C VAL A 285 -1.02 -0.84 11.62
N VAL A 286 -1.06 0.37 12.17
CA VAL A 286 -1.05 0.63 13.62
C VAL A 286 -2.34 1.29 14.12
N GLY A 287 -3.23 1.68 13.21
CA GLY A 287 -4.55 2.23 13.54
C GLY A 287 -5.38 2.61 12.31
N THR A 288 -6.65 2.90 12.53
CA THR A 288 -7.61 3.30 11.48
C THR A 288 -8.44 4.49 11.98
N PRO A 289 -7.84 5.70 12.04
CA PRO A 289 -8.51 6.86 12.59
C PRO A 289 -9.73 7.24 11.74
N ALA A 290 -10.75 7.79 12.39
CA ALA A 290 -11.95 8.26 11.71
C ALA A 290 -11.66 9.58 10.99
N ALA A 291 -11.51 9.53 9.66
CA ALA A 291 -11.46 10.68 8.79
C ALA A 291 -12.13 10.33 7.45
N ASP A 292 -12.97 11.22 6.94
CA ASP A 292 -13.59 11.02 5.63
C ASP A 292 -12.58 11.33 4.52
N PHE A 293 -11.91 12.48 4.60
CA PHE A 293 -10.89 12.89 3.63
C PHE A 293 -9.68 13.51 4.33
N LEU A 294 -8.54 12.83 4.27
CA LEU A 294 -7.24 13.41 4.61
C LEU A 294 -6.88 14.51 3.60
N ILE A 295 -6.37 15.63 4.11
CA ILE A 295 -5.95 16.76 3.27
C ILE A 295 -4.42 16.79 3.21
N ASP A 296 -3.76 17.14 4.32
CA ASP A 296 -2.30 17.26 4.37
C ASP A 296 -1.81 17.41 5.83
N TYR A 297 -0.50 17.35 6.03
CA TYR A 297 0.17 17.70 7.28
C TYR A 297 0.82 19.08 7.14
N MET A 298 0.27 20.09 7.80
CA MET A 298 0.74 21.47 7.71
C MET A 298 0.82 22.10 9.10
N ASP A 299 1.88 22.87 9.36
CA ASP A 299 2.07 23.62 10.62
C ASP A 299 1.94 22.79 11.90
N GLY A 300 2.43 21.55 11.86
CA GLY A 300 2.36 20.64 13.00
C GLY A 300 1.00 19.96 13.20
N GLN A 301 0.08 20.13 12.25
CA GLN A 301 -1.29 19.63 12.35
C GLN A 301 -1.65 18.75 11.15
N ILE A 302 -2.37 17.66 11.42
CA ILE A 302 -3.04 16.88 10.39
C ILE A 302 -4.35 17.58 10.07
N LEU A 303 -4.51 18.02 8.83
CA LEU A 303 -5.76 18.57 8.32
C LEU A 303 -6.58 17.47 7.65
N HIS A 304 -7.85 17.41 8.01
CA HIS A 304 -8.81 16.50 7.37
C HIS A 304 -10.19 17.14 7.30
N SER A 305 -11.08 16.54 6.54
CA SER A 305 -12.44 17.03 6.40
C SER A 305 -13.47 15.91 6.46
N THR A 306 -14.65 16.29 6.93
CA THR A 306 -15.91 15.61 6.63
C THR A 306 -16.68 16.48 5.63
N PRO A 307 -17.72 15.98 4.93
CA PRO A 307 -18.51 16.78 4.00
C PRO A 307 -18.84 18.18 4.54
N GLY A 308 -18.24 19.22 3.95
CA GLY A 308 -18.44 20.64 4.27
C GLY A 308 -17.71 21.20 5.51
N LYS A 309 -16.99 20.38 6.29
CA LYS A 309 -16.33 20.82 7.54
C LYS A 309 -14.83 20.51 7.50
N LEU A 310 -14.03 21.42 8.03
CA LEU A 310 -12.57 21.30 8.11
C LEU A 310 -12.14 21.10 9.56
N PHE A 311 -11.24 20.15 9.79
CA PHE A 311 -10.73 19.77 11.09
C PHE A 311 -9.20 19.77 11.12
N ALA A 312 -8.66 20.00 12.31
CA ALA A 312 -7.25 19.83 12.62
C ALA A 312 -7.05 18.85 13.77
N SER A 313 -5.95 18.11 13.73
CA SER A 313 -5.47 17.25 14.80
C SER A 313 -3.98 17.46 15.06
N THR A 314 -3.59 17.55 16.33
CA THR A 314 -2.21 17.70 16.79
C THR A 314 -1.69 16.47 17.53
N ASP A 315 -2.52 15.44 17.71
CA ASP A 315 -2.24 14.26 18.54
C ASP A 315 -2.28 12.94 17.75
N GLY A 316 -2.00 13.04 16.44
CA GLY A 316 -1.98 11.89 15.55
C GLY A 316 -3.37 11.31 15.28
N MET A 317 -4.41 12.17 15.23
CA MET A 317 -5.81 11.83 14.99
C MET A 317 -6.50 11.09 16.15
N LYS A 318 -6.04 11.27 17.39
CA LYS A 318 -6.78 10.79 18.57
C LYS A 318 -7.94 11.72 18.91
N SER A 319 -7.75 13.01 18.73
CA SER A 319 -8.78 14.04 18.80
C SER A 319 -8.70 14.95 17.57
N SER A 320 -9.80 15.65 17.28
CA SER A 320 -9.86 16.61 16.17
C SER A 320 -10.79 17.76 16.52
N GLU A 321 -10.35 18.98 16.23
CA GLU A 321 -11.11 20.21 16.43
C GLU A 321 -11.59 20.73 15.07
N GLN A 322 -12.86 21.16 15.00
CA GLN A 322 -13.36 21.82 13.79
C GLN A 322 -12.80 23.24 13.74
N ILE A 323 -12.00 23.54 12.72
CA ILE A 323 -11.36 24.86 12.55
C ILE A 323 -12.03 25.74 11.49
N GLY A 324 -12.94 25.17 10.70
CA GLY A 324 -13.64 25.90 9.65
C GLY A 324 -14.66 25.07 8.89
N SER A 325 -15.14 25.64 7.79
CA SER A 325 -16.09 24.99 6.87
C SER A 325 -15.74 25.38 5.42
N PHE A 326 -15.92 24.44 4.50
CA PHE A 326 -15.77 24.73 3.09
C PHE A 326 -17.03 25.42 2.53
N PRO A 327 -16.92 26.27 1.49
CA PRO A 327 -18.06 26.95 0.85
C PRO A 327 -19.06 26.00 0.20
N THR A 328 -18.59 24.83 -0.20
CA THR A 328 -19.38 23.74 -0.74
C THR A 328 -19.20 22.52 0.13
N THR A 329 -19.90 21.43 -0.18
CA THR A 329 -19.75 20.14 0.48
C THR A 329 -18.87 19.24 -0.40
N PRO A 330 -17.54 19.48 -0.52
CA PRO A 330 -16.70 18.67 -1.38
C PRO A 330 -16.61 17.25 -0.88
N THR A 331 -16.41 16.34 -1.83
CA THR A 331 -16.14 14.93 -1.56
C THR A 331 -14.65 14.64 -1.40
N ALA A 332 -13.72 15.52 -1.74
CA ALA A 332 -12.28 15.36 -1.48
C ALA A 332 -11.54 16.68 -1.79
N PRO A 333 -11.45 17.62 -0.84
CA PRO A 333 -10.75 18.88 -1.08
C PRO A 333 -9.23 18.66 -1.24
N ILE A 334 -8.59 19.38 -2.17
CA ILE A 334 -7.14 19.38 -2.36
C ILE A 334 -6.61 20.75 -1.94
N MET A 335 -5.69 20.80 -0.98
CA MET A 335 -5.21 22.06 -0.41
C MET A 335 -3.73 22.32 -0.75
N ARG A 336 -3.40 23.59 -0.99
CA ARG A 336 -2.03 24.08 -1.12
C ARG A 336 -1.84 25.30 -0.23
N LYS A 337 -0.70 25.36 0.44
CA LYS A 337 -0.32 26.49 1.29
C LYS A 337 0.75 27.31 0.58
N THR A 338 0.60 28.63 0.61
CA THR A 338 1.66 29.58 0.25
C THR A 338 2.02 30.41 1.49
N PRO A 339 3.10 31.20 1.45
CA PRO A 339 3.38 32.17 2.52
C PRO A 339 2.27 33.22 2.74
N TYR A 340 1.35 33.34 1.78
CA TYR A 340 0.30 34.36 1.76
C TYR A 340 -1.10 33.81 2.09
N GLY A 341 -1.24 32.51 2.32
CA GLY A 341 -2.50 31.88 2.73
C GLY A 341 -2.67 30.47 2.14
N TYR A 342 -3.92 30.02 2.08
CA TYR A 342 -4.32 28.68 1.70
C TYR A 342 -5.21 28.72 0.47
N PHE A 343 -5.03 27.73 -0.39
CA PHE A 343 -5.88 27.49 -1.54
C PHE A 343 -6.47 26.09 -1.44
N ALA A 344 -7.77 25.95 -1.67
CA ALA A 344 -8.43 24.66 -1.71
C ALA A 344 -9.20 24.52 -3.02
N SER A 345 -8.96 23.42 -3.73
CA SER A 345 -9.80 23.01 -4.85
C SER A 345 -10.96 22.15 -4.34
N THR A 346 -12.18 22.56 -4.70
CA THR A 346 -13.41 21.82 -4.40
C THR A 346 -14.28 21.78 -5.65
N GLY A 347 -14.33 20.62 -6.31
CA GLY A 347 -14.93 20.50 -7.63
C GLY A 347 -14.21 21.39 -8.66
N PRO A 348 -14.92 22.11 -9.54
CA PRO A 348 -14.29 22.94 -10.57
C PRO A 348 -13.86 24.34 -10.06
N THR A 349 -13.90 24.61 -8.75
CA THR A 349 -13.57 25.94 -8.20
C THR A 349 -12.44 25.85 -7.18
N ILE A 350 -11.47 26.75 -7.32
CA ILE A 350 -10.41 26.99 -6.34
C ILE A 350 -10.82 28.18 -5.48
N TYR A 351 -10.67 28.01 -4.17
CA TYR A 351 -10.96 29.01 -3.16
C TYR A 351 -9.68 29.44 -2.45
N TYR A 352 -9.63 30.70 -2.05
CA TYR A 352 -8.58 31.27 -1.21
C TYR A 352 -9.07 31.50 0.21
N SER A 353 -8.20 31.24 1.19
CA SER A 353 -8.39 31.57 2.60
C SER A 353 -7.11 32.13 3.21
N PRO A 354 -7.15 33.22 3.98
CA PRO A 354 -5.97 33.67 4.71
C PRO A 354 -5.62 32.77 5.91
N ASP A 355 -6.61 32.09 6.51
CA ASP A 355 -6.49 31.48 7.84
C ASP A 355 -7.31 30.19 8.06
N LEU A 356 -7.84 29.59 6.98
CA LEU A 356 -8.71 28.40 6.97
C LEU A 356 -10.14 28.60 7.52
N SER A 357 -10.44 29.74 8.13
CA SER A 357 -11.75 30.01 8.75
C SER A 357 -12.81 30.50 7.76
N SER A 358 -12.37 31.22 6.73
CA SER A 358 -13.23 31.82 5.70
C SER A 358 -12.64 31.65 4.30
N TRP A 359 -13.50 31.40 3.32
CA TRP A 359 -13.08 31.02 1.97
C TRP A 359 -13.79 31.87 0.92
N ALA A 360 -13.03 32.41 -0.04
CA ALA A 360 -13.54 33.19 -1.16
C ALA A 360 -13.20 32.50 -2.49
N PRO A 361 -14.10 32.45 -3.49
CA PRO A 361 -13.77 31.92 -4.82
C PRO A 361 -12.62 32.70 -5.45
N ASP A 362 -11.66 32.01 -6.06
CA ASP A 362 -10.48 32.61 -6.68
C ASP A 362 -10.33 32.24 -8.17
N LEU A 363 -10.52 30.97 -8.52
CA LEU A 363 -10.59 30.50 -9.91
C LEU A 363 -11.79 29.59 -10.12
N ALA A 364 -12.53 29.80 -11.20
CA ALA A 364 -13.52 28.85 -11.72
C ALA A 364 -12.99 28.21 -13.01
N MET A 365 -12.88 26.89 -13.01
CA MET A 365 -12.48 26.05 -14.14
C MET A 365 -13.73 25.43 -14.80
N ARG A 366 -13.56 24.81 -15.98
CA ARG A 366 -14.64 24.07 -16.65
C ARG A 366 -14.91 22.74 -15.96
N HIS A 367 -13.84 22.09 -15.53
CA HIS A 367 -13.86 20.77 -14.90
C HIS A 367 -13.04 20.81 -13.61
N GLU A 368 -13.29 19.86 -12.73
CA GLU A 368 -12.46 19.66 -11.54
C GLU A 368 -11.07 19.16 -11.92
N ASN A 369 -10.14 19.18 -10.97
CA ASN A 369 -8.80 18.61 -11.16
C ASN A 369 -8.69 17.25 -10.44
N LEU A 370 -7.80 16.37 -10.92
CA LEU A 370 -7.35 15.22 -10.15
C LEU A 370 -6.55 15.63 -8.91
N ASN A 371 -6.32 14.70 -7.97
CA ASN A 371 -5.47 14.93 -6.79
C ASN A 371 -4.09 15.52 -7.15
N HIS A 372 -3.49 15.04 -8.24
CA HIS A 372 -2.20 15.51 -8.75
C HIS A 372 -2.32 16.64 -9.79
N GLY A 373 -3.51 17.24 -9.92
CA GLY A 373 -3.80 18.32 -10.86
C GLY A 373 -3.73 19.72 -10.24
N PHE A 374 -3.33 19.86 -8.97
CA PHE A 374 -3.16 21.16 -8.32
C PHE A 374 -1.81 21.24 -7.62
N ALA A 375 -0.94 22.16 -8.03
CA ALA A 375 0.42 22.31 -7.52
C ALA A 375 0.77 23.78 -7.20
N HIS A 376 1.84 23.97 -6.44
CA HIS A 376 2.35 25.30 -6.14
C HIS A 376 3.89 25.30 -6.06
N PHE A 377 4.48 26.47 -6.25
CA PHE A 377 5.90 26.72 -6.03
C PHE A 377 6.07 28.16 -5.52
N HIS A 378 6.86 28.34 -4.46
CA HIS A 378 7.22 29.67 -3.96
C HIS A 378 8.66 29.97 -4.32
N ASP A 379 8.89 31.06 -5.05
CA ASP A 379 10.22 31.57 -5.34
C ASP A 379 10.61 32.60 -4.28
N ASP A 380 11.44 32.17 -3.32
CA ASP A 380 11.95 33.00 -2.23
C ASP A 380 12.70 34.24 -2.73
N HIS A 381 13.32 34.21 -3.93
CA HIS A 381 14.10 35.33 -4.44
C HIS A 381 13.21 36.48 -4.91
N SER A 382 12.11 36.15 -5.61
CA SER A 382 11.16 37.16 -6.08
C SER A 382 10.01 37.41 -5.11
N GLY A 383 9.84 36.56 -4.09
CA GLY A 383 8.71 36.55 -3.17
C GLY A 383 7.39 36.15 -3.85
N LYS A 384 7.44 35.51 -5.02
CA LYS A 384 6.23 35.14 -5.78
C LYS A 384 5.85 33.70 -5.52
N SER A 385 4.57 33.47 -5.26
CA SER A 385 3.97 32.14 -5.28
C SER A 385 3.29 31.90 -6.61
N TYR A 386 3.63 30.80 -7.25
CA TYR A 386 3.00 30.30 -8.46
C TYR A 386 2.11 29.12 -8.11
N LEU A 387 0.88 29.13 -8.61
CA LEU A 387 -0.10 28.06 -8.44
C LEU A 387 -0.46 27.53 -9.82
N TYR A 388 -0.67 26.22 -9.94
CA TYR A 388 -0.98 25.57 -11.21
C TYR A 388 -2.12 24.59 -11.05
N ALA A 389 -3.15 24.70 -11.88
CA ALA A 389 -4.33 23.84 -11.84
C ALA A 389 -4.66 23.27 -13.23
N GLY A 390 -4.74 21.95 -13.34
CA GLY A 390 -5.08 21.23 -14.57
C GLY A 390 -6.47 20.61 -14.52
N GLU A 391 -7.29 20.88 -15.53
CA GLU A 391 -8.63 20.32 -15.67
C GLU A 391 -8.60 18.83 -15.98
N TYR A 392 -9.53 18.08 -15.40
CA TYR A 392 -9.75 16.66 -15.64
C TYR A 392 -11.22 16.35 -15.87
N SER A 393 -11.49 15.58 -16.92
CA SER A 393 -12.79 14.93 -17.15
C SER A 393 -12.62 13.79 -18.15
N THR A 394 -13.58 12.87 -18.21
CA THR A 394 -13.51 11.69 -19.08
C THR A 394 -14.36 11.79 -20.36
N GLY A 395 -15.04 12.91 -20.57
CA GLY A 395 -15.87 13.11 -21.76
C GLY A 395 -15.04 13.26 -23.03
N ASN A 396 -15.39 12.52 -24.08
CA ASN A 396 -14.63 12.55 -25.34
C ASN A 396 -14.71 13.89 -26.08
N THR A 397 -15.68 14.74 -25.76
CA THR A 397 -15.85 16.08 -26.34
C THR A 397 -15.26 17.19 -25.47
N ASP A 398 -14.74 16.83 -24.30
CA ASP A 398 -14.26 17.82 -23.33
C ASP A 398 -12.92 18.37 -23.78
N ILE A 399 -12.72 19.66 -23.52
CA ILE A 399 -11.44 20.35 -23.69
C ILE A 399 -10.84 20.56 -22.31
N HIS A 400 -9.51 20.51 -22.23
CA HIS A 400 -8.81 20.64 -20.96
C HIS A 400 -7.80 21.78 -21.01
N SER A 401 -7.56 22.39 -19.87
CA SER A 401 -6.63 23.50 -19.73
C SER A 401 -5.83 23.43 -18.44
N VAL A 402 -4.63 24.02 -18.48
CA VAL A 402 -3.83 24.33 -17.31
C VAL A 402 -3.89 25.83 -17.08
N TYR A 403 -4.19 26.21 -15.84
CA TYR A 403 -4.21 27.60 -15.38
C TYR A 403 -3.00 27.85 -14.48
N LYS A 404 -2.47 29.07 -14.55
CA LYS A 404 -1.43 29.59 -13.67
C LYS A 404 -1.98 30.74 -12.84
N GLY A 405 -1.86 30.64 -11.52
CA GLY A 405 -2.08 31.71 -10.56
C GLY A 405 -0.75 32.33 -10.14
N VAL A 406 -0.69 33.65 -10.03
CA VAL A 406 0.47 34.36 -9.45
C VAL A 406 0.01 35.15 -8.24
N GLN A 407 0.63 34.90 -7.09
CA GLN A 407 0.35 35.58 -5.83
C GLN A 407 1.62 36.23 -5.30
N THR A 408 1.52 37.50 -4.90
CA THR A 408 2.67 38.31 -4.45
C THR A 408 2.49 38.91 -3.06
N GLN A 409 1.30 38.74 -2.49
CA GLN A 409 0.89 39.25 -1.19
C GLN A 409 -0.35 38.48 -0.73
N HIS A 410 -0.77 38.66 0.53
CA HIS A 410 -2.05 38.16 1.03
C HIS A 410 -3.21 38.58 0.11
N GLY A 411 -4.06 37.62 -0.23
CA GLY A 411 -5.20 37.81 -1.14
C GLY A 411 -5.24 36.81 -2.30
N PRO A 412 -6.25 36.93 -3.18
CA PRO A 412 -6.43 36.07 -4.35
C PRO A 412 -5.23 36.09 -5.29
N ALA A 413 -5.05 35.02 -6.06
CA ALA A 413 -4.03 34.97 -7.10
C ALA A 413 -4.52 35.59 -8.42
N THR A 414 -3.60 36.06 -9.26
CA THR A 414 -3.92 36.48 -10.63
C THR A 414 -3.82 35.28 -11.56
N TRP A 415 -4.96 34.80 -12.07
CA TRP A 415 -5.05 33.59 -12.88
C TRP A 415 -5.02 33.84 -14.39
N LYS A 416 -4.39 32.92 -15.14
CA LYS A 416 -4.36 32.89 -16.60
C LYS A 416 -4.35 31.45 -17.13
N GLU A 417 -5.11 31.18 -18.20
CA GLU A 417 -4.96 29.95 -18.98
C GLU A 417 -3.59 29.95 -19.70
N VAL A 418 -2.78 28.92 -19.47
CA VAL A 418 -1.39 28.84 -19.97
C VAL A 418 -1.14 27.66 -20.90
N LEU A 419 -1.99 26.64 -20.87
CA LEU A 419 -1.95 25.52 -21.78
C LEU A 419 -3.37 25.04 -22.04
N ARG A 420 -3.69 24.72 -23.29
CA ARG A 420 -5.02 24.26 -23.71
C ARG A 420 -4.87 23.13 -24.70
N PHE A 421 -5.75 22.15 -24.57
CA PHE A 421 -5.82 21.00 -25.46
C PHE A 421 -7.19 20.87 -26.11
N GLY A 422 -7.21 20.42 -27.36
CA GLY A 422 -8.42 19.98 -28.04
C GLY A 422 -8.92 18.63 -27.49
N SER A 423 -10.16 18.28 -27.83
CA SER A 423 -10.82 17.07 -27.33
C SER A 423 -10.37 15.80 -28.07
N LEU A 424 -10.65 14.64 -27.48
CA LEU A 424 -10.46 13.36 -28.16
C LEU A 424 -11.28 13.26 -29.46
N GLN A 425 -12.51 13.79 -29.46
CA GLN A 425 -13.36 13.82 -30.64
C GLN A 425 -12.79 14.70 -31.77
N ASP A 426 -12.13 15.81 -31.42
CA ASP A 426 -11.42 16.65 -32.39
C ASP A 426 -10.33 15.86 -33.12
N PHE A 427 -9.58 15.03 -32.39
CA PHE A 427 -8.56 14.15 -32.98
C PHE A 427 -9.18 13.15 -33.95
N TYR A 428 -10.25 12.46 -33.56
CA TYR A 428 -10.88 11.48 -34.45
C TYR A 428 -11.55 12.09 -35.68
N ASN A 429 -12.00 13.34 -35.58
CA ASN A 429 -12.53 14.07 -36.72
C ASN A 429 -11.40 14.49 -37.69
N ASP A 430 -10.22 14.82 -37.16
CA ASP A 430 -9.04 15.23 -37.92
C ASP A 430 -7.75 14.88 -37.16
N HIS A 431 -7.12 13.76 -37.55
CA HIS A 431 -5.89 13.26 -36.92
C HIS A 431 -4.70 14.24 -37.05
N SER A 432 -4.80 15.26 -37.91
CA SER A 432 -3.76 16.30 -38.02
C SER A 432 -3.80 17.33 -36.88
N LYS A 433 -4.84 17.33 -36.03
CA LYS A 433 -4.93 18.14 -34.81
C LYS A 433 -4.09 17.54 -33.68
N LEU A 434 -2.79 17.80 -33.72
CA LEU A 434 -1.83 17.22 -32.77
C LEU A 434 -1.88 17.83 -31.36
N ASP A 435 -2.58 18.94 -31.15
CA ASP A 435 -2.76 19.61 -29.85
C ASP A 435 -3.97 19.06 -29.05
N THR A 436 -4.47 17.89 -29.43
CA THR A 436 -5.55 17.17 -28.75
C THR A 436 -5.02 16.14 -27.76
N ILE A 437 -5.78 15.89 -26.69
CA ILE A 437 -5.51 14.84 -25.70
C ILE A 437 -6.82 14.18 -25.26
N ARG A 438 -6.72 13.06 -24.53
CA ARG A 438 -7.86 12.46 -23.85
C ARG A 438 -8.21 13.19 -22.55
N HIS A 439 -7.22 13.55 -21.73
CA HIS A 439 -7.31 14.43 -20.56
C HIS A 439 -5.95 14.63 -19.91
N ILE A 440 -5.85 15.60 -18.99
CA ILE A 440 -4.65 15.87 -18.18
C ILE A 440 -4.61 14.90 -17.00
N HIS A 441 -3.46 14.24 -16.79
CA HIS A 441 -3.25 13.31 -15.68
C HIS A 441 -2.66 14.01 -14.45
N LEU A 442 -1.71 14.92 -14.65
CA LEU A 442 -1.02 15.61 -13.56
C LEU A 442 -0.53 17.00 -13.96
N VAL A 443 -0.39 17.86 -12.96
CA VAL A 443 0.31 19.14 -13.00
C VAL A 443 1.11 19.26 -11.69
N ILE A 444 2.44 19.23 -11.77
CA ILE A 444 3.33 19.23 -10.60
C ILE A 444 4.51 20.17 -10.78
N THR A 445 5.10 20.62 -9.68
CA THR A 445 6.28 21.49 -9.66
C THR A 445 7.51 20.73 -9.19
N ASP A 446 8.63 20.97 -9.87
CA ASP A 446 9.95 20.47 -9.47
C ASP A 446 10.48 21.34 -8.33
N PRO A 447 10.62 20.83 -7.09
CA PRO A 447 11.06 21.65 -5.96
C PRO A 447 12.52 22.11 -6.08
N TYR A 448 13.33 21.53 -6.96
CA TYR A 448 14.73 21.91 -7.15
C TYR A 448 14.93 23.03 -8.16
N THR A 449 13.99 23.22 -9.10
CA THR A 449 14.12 24.20 -10.19
C THR A 449 12.94 25.17 -10.30
N GLY A 450 11.81 24.86 -9.65
CA GLY A 450 10.55 25.58 -9.84
C GLY A 450 9.85 25.29 -11.16
N HIS A 451 10.38 24.38 -11.98
CA HIS A 451 9.77 24.03 -13.26
C HIS A 451 8.42 23.35 -13.06
N VAL A 452 7.52 23.51 -14.02
CA VAL A 452 6.19 22.88 -14.00
C VAL A 452 6.15 21.74 -15.00
N TRP A 453 5.61 20.61 -14.58
CA TRP A 453 5.47 19.41 -15.40
C TRP A 453 4.00 19.06 -15.58
N VAL A 454 3.64 18.61 -16.78
CA VAL A 454 2.26 18.26 -17.14
C VAL A 454 2.26 16.91 -17.86
N GLY A 455 1.51 15.96 -17.33
CA GLY A 455 1.27 14.64 -17.94
C GLY A 455 -0.14 14.53 -18.52
N THR A 456 -0.31 13.83 -19.64
CA THR A 456 -1.63 13.69 -20.31
C THR A 456 -1.83 12.33 -20.97
N GLY A 457 -3.10 11.99 -21.22
CA GLY A 457 -3.58 11.05 -22.25
C GLY A 457 -3.65 9.57 -21.90
N ASP A 458 -4.36 8.78 -22.71
CA ASP A 458 -4.53 7.32 -22.49
C ASP A 458 -3.99 6.46 -23.64
N ALA A 459 -4.07 6.98 -24.88
CA ALA A 459 -3.50 6.36 -26.07
C ALA A 459 -2.12 6.94 -26.38
N ASP A 460 -1.30 6.22 -27.15
CA ASP A 460 0.07 6.61 -27.48
C ASP A 460 0.19 8.05 -28.00
N GLN A 461 -0.73 8.50 -28.87
CA GLN A 461 -0.73 9.86 -29.44
C GLN A 461 -1.06 10.95 -28.41
N HIS A 462 -1.75 10.59 -27.34
CA HIS A 462 -2.21 11.51 -26.29
C HIS A 462 -1.33 11.44 -25.04
N SER A 463 -0.59 10.34 -24.88
CA SER A 463 0.34 10.07 -23.78
C SER A 463 1.56 10.98 -23.91
N ARG A 464 1.62 12.04 -23.09
CA ARG A 464 2.62 13.10 -23.23
C ARG A 464 3.12 13.57 -21.89
N LEU A 465 4.41 13.89 -21.85
CA LEU A 465 5.04 14.57 -20.73
C LEU A 465 5.61 15.90 -21.22
N TYR A 466 5.14 17.00 -20.63
CA TYR A 466 5.61 18.35 -20.87
C TYR A 466 6.33 18.91 -19.66
N TYR A 467 7.17 19.90 -19.89
CA TYR A 467 7.69 20.76 -18.83
C TYR A 467 7.71 22.23 -19.27
N SER A 468 7.82 23.12 -18.29
CA SER A 468 8.02 24.55 -18.46
C SER A 468 9.11 25.03 -17.52
N ASP A 469 10.11 25.70 -18.08
CA ASP A 469 11.25 26.33 -17.40
C ASP A 469 11.10 27.87 -17.27
N ASP A 470 9.95 28.41 -17.68
CA ASP A 470 9.65 29.84 -17.68
C ASP A 470 8.35 30.17 -16.89
N ASN A 471 8.12 29.39 -15.82
CA ASN A 471 6.97 29.47 -14.94
C ASN A 471 5.63 29.33 -15.69
N GLY A 472 5.53 28.44 -16.68
CA GLY A 472 4.33 28.20 -17.46
C GLY A 472 4.01 29.30 -18.47
N SER A 473 5.01 30.00 -19.00
CA SER A 473 4.81 30.95 -20.11
C SER A 473 4.89 30.23 -21.46
N SER A 474 5.68 29.16 -21.54
CA SER A 474 5.73 28.20 -22.64
C SER A 474 5.93 26.78 -22.11
N PHE A 475 5.55 25.79 -22.92
CA PHE A 475 5.69 24.37 -22.59
C PHE A 475 6.47 23.66 -23.70
N LYS A 476 7.38 22.80 -23.27
CA LYS A 476 8.24 21.98 -24.11
C LYS A 476 7.93 20.50 -23.86
N LEU A 477 8.10 19.68 -24.89
CA LEU A 477 7.80 18.26 -24.80
C LEU A 477 9.03 17.47 -24.37
N ILE A 478 8.87 16.60 -23.36
CA ILE A 478 9.84 15.56 -23.02
C ILE A 478 9.63 14.34 -23.91
N GLY A 479 8.38 13.91 -24.11
CA GLY A 479 8.07 12.81 -25.00
C GLY A 479 6.57 12.62 -25.29
N VAL A 480 6.30 11.86 -26.35
CA VAL A 480 4.96 11.48 -26.85
C VAL A 480 5.06 10.19 -27.67
N GLY A 481 3.94 9.50 -27.88
CA GLY A 481 3.83 8.43 -28.88
C GLY A 481 3.96 7.02 -28.30
N SER A 482 3.96 6.90 -26.97
CA SER A 482 4.06 5.62 -26.28
C SER A 482 3.39 5.71 -24.90
N GLN A 483 2.85 4.58 -24.44
CA GLN A 483 2.41 4.37 -23.06
C GLN A 483 3.50 4.71 -22.02
N LYS A 484 4.78 4.71 -22.39
CA LYS A 484 5.88 5.21 -21.56
C LYS A 484 5.65 6.63 -21.02
N PHE A 485 4.91 7.47 -21.73
CA PHE A 485 4.61 8.84 -21.34
C PHE A 485 3.22 9.00 -20.72
N ARG A 486 2.47 7.90 -20.55
CA ARG A 486 1.19 7.87 -19.86
C ARG A 486 1.47 7.78 -18.37
N SER A 487 1.55 8.93 -17.71
CA SER A 487 2.00 9.02 -16.32
C SER A 487 0.98 9.71 -15.44
N LEU A 488 0.70 9.10 -14.28
CA LEU A 488 -0.11 9.68 -13.21
C LEU A 488 0.73 10.32 -12.10
N SER A 489 2.03 10.04 -12.05
CA SER A 489 2.93 10.57 -11.04
C SER A 489 4.35 10.82 -11.57
N VAL A 490 4.84 12.02 -11.27
CA VAL A 490 6.21 12.47 -11.53
C VAL A 490 6.79 12.94 -10.21
N TRP A 491 8.00 12.54 -9.87
CA TRP A 491 8.68 12.99 -8.65
C TRP A 491 10.14 13.35 -8.93
N PHE A 492 10.74 14.06 -7.99
CA PHE A 492 12.00 14.74 -8.20
C PHE A 492 12.97 14.38 -7.09
N THR A 493 14.18 14.01 -7.48
CA THR A 493 15.34 14.02 -6.59
C THR A 493 16.28 15.14 -7.02
N LYS A 494 17.33 15.35 -6.22
CA LYS A 494 18.37 16.32 -6.52
C LYS A 494 19.05 16.03 -7.84
N ASP A 495 19.14 14.76 -8.24
CA ASP A 495 19.93 14.32 -9.38
C ASP A 495 19.06 13.79 -10.55
N TYR A 496 17.78 13.47 -10.30
CA TYR A 496 16.90 12.86 -11.30
C TYR A 496 15.46 13.41 -11.29
N VAL A 497 14.78 13.23 -12.42
CA VAL A 497 13.33 13.35 -12.57
C VAL A 497 12.78 11.97 -12.86
N TYR A 498 11.82 11.49 -12.07
CA TYR A 498 11.20 10.18 -12.22
C TYR A 498 9.77 10.30 -12.70
N TRP A 499 9.28 9.29 -13.40
CA TRP A 499 7.86 9.12 -13.67
C TRP A 499 7.49 7.65 -13.78
N ASN A 500 6.24 7.33 -13.44
CA ASN A 500 5.69 5.99 -13.59
C ASN A 500 4.80 5.89 -14.84
N MET A 501 4.38 4.66 -15.12
CA MET A 501 3.38 4.35 -16.12
C MET A 501 2.00 4.05 -15.51
N ASP A 502 0.96 4.35 -16.29
CA ASP A 502 -0.41 3.89 -16.13
C ASP A 502 -0.81 3.23 -17.44
N SER A 503 -0.75 1.91 -17.57
CA SER A 503 -1.02 1.25 -18.85
C SER A 503 -1.54 -0.17 -18.67
N GLU A 504 -2.61 -0.49 -19.40
CA GLU A 504 -3.13 -1.86 -19.51
C GLU A 504 -2.55 -2.62 -20.71
N LEU A 505 -1.73 -1.97 -21.54
CA LEU A 505 -1.35 -2.43 -22.88
C LEU A 505 0.06 -3.01 -22.97
N VAL A 506 0.91 -2.75 -21.97
CA VAL A 506 2.31 -3.16 -21.88
C VAL A 506 2.71 -3.28 -20.41
N PRO A 507 3.80 -4.00 -20.07
CA PRO A 507 4.35 -3.95 -18.72
C PRO A 507 4.64 -2.51 -18.30
N GLU A 508 4.33 -2.21 -17.04
CA GLU A 508 4.46 -0.90 -16.44
C GLU A 508 5.83 -0.77 -15.79
N HIS A 509 6.46 0.39 -16.02
CA HIS A 509 7.79 0.68 -15.52
C HIS A 509 7.79 2.01 -14.76
N VAL A 510 8.82 2.15 -13.94
CA VAL A 510 9.29 3.44 -13.45
C VAL A 510 10.54 3.82 -14.22
N TYR A 511 10.54 5.03 -14.79
CA TYR A 511 11.67 5.58 -15.50
C TYR A 511 12.24 6.80 -14.78
N ARG A 512 13.47 7.18 -15.15
CA ARG A 512 14.06 8.45 -14.74
C ARG A 512 14.90 9.13 -15.81
N LEU A 513 15.09 10.44 -15.65
CA LEU A 513 16.01 11.27 -16.43
C LEU A 513 17.09 11.86 -15.50
N PRO A 514 18.38 11.70 -15.82
CA PRO A 514 19.45 12.34 -15.06
C PRO A 514 19.54 13.84 -15.37
N ARG A 515 19.54 14.68 -14.33
CA ARG A 515 19.72 16.15 -14.44
C ARG A 515 21.08 16.54 -15.03
N SER A 516 22.07 15.65 -14.98
CA SER A 516 23.34 15.87 -15.70
C SER A 516 23.14 16.09 -17.21
N LYS A 517 22.07 15.55 -17.81
CA LYS A 517 21.71 15.77 -19.22
C LYS A 517 21.10 17.15 -19.44
N TYR A 518 20.24 17.60 -18.52
CA TYR A 518 19.68 18.94 -18.51
C TYR A 518 20.78 20.01 -18.50
N HIS A 519 21.75 19.91 -17.59
CA HIS A 519 22.85 20.87 -17.48
C HIS A 519 23.78 20.86 -18.71
N LYS A 520 24.09 19.68 -19.26
CA LYS A 520 24.91 19.56 -20.47
C LYS A 520 24.24 20.17 -21.70
N ASN A 521 22.91 20.22 -21.72
CA ASN A 521 22.14 20.79 -22.82
C ASN A 521 21.72 22.25 -22.54
N GLY A 522 22.62 23.04 -21.94
CA GLY A 522 22.38 24.47 -21.73
C GLY A 522 21.24 24.77 -20.76
N ASN A 523 20.98 23.88 -19.79
CA ASN A 523 19.84 23.94 -18.87
C ASN A 523 18.49 23.83 -19.61
N GLU A 524 18.40 22.84 -20.51
CA GLU A 524 17.18 22.48 -21.20
C GLU A 524 17.05 20.96 -21.30
N TRP A 525 15.86 20.40 -21.04
CA TRP A 525 15.63 18.97 -21.28
C TRP A 525 15.44 18.72 -22.77
N ALA A 526 16.32 17.89 -23.35
CA ALA A 526 16.16 17.44 -24.72
C ALA A 526 14.96 16.48 -24.81
N SER A 527 14.12 16.64 -25.82
CA SER A 527 13.02 15.70 -26.09
C SER A 527 13.57 14.30 -26.37
N LEU A 528 12.97 13.29 -25.75
CA LEU A 528 13.17 11.87 -26.04
C LEU A 528 12.53 11.45 -27.37
N THR A 529 11.58 12.25 -27.86
CA THR A 529 10.97 12.08 -29.19
C THR A 529 11.07 13.39 -30.00
N PRO A 530 12.29 13.78 -30.41
CA PRO A 530 12.53 15.07 -31.06
C PRO A 530 11.81 15.15 -32.41
N GLU A 531 11.42 16.35 -32.82
CA GLU A 531 10.84 16.52 -34.15
C GLU A 531 11.95 16.63 -35.21
N LEU A 532 11.96 15.67 -36.14
CA LEU A 532 12.93 15.57 -37.23
C LEU A 532 12.32 16.11 -38.51
N SER A 533 13.04 16.98 -39.21
CA SER A 533 12.68 17.55 -40.51
C SER A 533 13.75 17.33 -41.59
N SER A 534 14.76 16.52 -41.28
CA SER A 534 15.86 16.14 -42.16
C SER A 534 16.50 14.85 -41.68
N GLY A 535 17.37 14.25 -42.49
CA GLY A 535 17.99 12.96 -42.21
C GLY A 535 17.21 11.79 -42.80
N THR A 536 17.46 10.58 -42.30
CA THR A 536 16.86 9.34 -42.83
C THR A 536 16.19 8.57 -41.70
N THR A 537 14.96 8.11 -41.91
CA THR A 537 14.29 7.19 -40.98
C THR A 537 14.99 5.82 -40.97
N LYS A 538 14.79 5.05 -39.90
CA LYS A 538 15.45 3.76 -39.67
C LYS A 538 14.43 2.62 -39.69
N PRO A 539 14.61 1.57 -40.51
CA PRO A 539 13.77 0.37 -40.44
C PRO A 539 13.70 -0.21 -39.02
N GLY A 540 12.52 -0.64 -38.59
CA GLY A 540 12.25 -1.19 -37.27
C GLY A 540 11.96 -0.16 -36.17
N VAL A 541 12.21 1.14 -36.41
CA VAL A 541 11.89 2.21 -35.44
C VAL A 541 10.45 2.68 -35.64
N LYS A 542 9.74 2.95 -34.54
CA LYS A 542 8.42 3.58 -34.57
C LYS A 542 8.54 5.08 -34.82
N TYR A 543 7.70 5.63 -35.69
CA TYR A 543 7.62 7.07 -35.94
C TYR A 543 6.18 7.57 -35.83
N MET A 544 5.99 8.70 -35.16
CA MET A 544 4.79 9.52 -35.25
C MET A 544 4.95 10.53 -36.39
N ILE A 545 3.97 10.61 -37.30
CA ILE A 545 3.99 11.56 -38.41
C ILE A 545 3.39 12.88 -37.94
N THR A 546 4.16 13.98 -37.99
CA THR A 546 3.70 15.32 -37.58
C THR A 546 3.54 16.29 -38.74
N ALA A 547 4.16 16.02 -39.89
CA ALA A 547 3.86 16.66 -41.16
C ALA A 547 4.26 15.75 -42.32
N THR A 548 3.50 15.77 -43.43
CA THR A 548 3.84 15.00 -44.63
C THR A 548 3.35 15.69 -45.90
N LYS A 549 3.98 15.38 -47.04
CA LYS A 549 3.54 15.81 -48.36
C LYS A 549 3.15 14.60 -49.21
N GLY A 550 1.86 14.48 -49.53
CA GLY A 550 1.35 13.38 -50.34
C GLY A 550 1.53 12.03 -49.63
N TYR A 551 1.95 11.00 -50.38
CA TYR A 551 2.07 9.62 -49.90
C TYR A 551 3.51 9.22 -49.55
N HIS A 552 4.32 10.15 -49.02
CA HIS A 552 5.71 9.85 -48.66
C HIS A 552 5.82 8.78 -47.55
N PHE A 553 4.88 8.81 -46.60
CA PHE A 553 4.74 7.82 -45.53
C PHE A 553 3.52 6.92 -45.79
N PRO A 554 3.48 5.72 -45.20
CA PRO A 554 2.35 4.80 -45.34
C PRO A 554 1.03 5.33 -44.74
N HIS A 555 1.09 6.33 -43.85
CA HIS A 555 -0.06 6.91 -43.16
C HIS A 555 -0.02 8.45 -43.17
N GLY A 556 -1.12 9.06 -42.73
CA GLY A 556 -1.25 10.52 -42.61
C GLY A 556 -0.66 11.09 -41.31
N VAL A 557 -0.77 12.41 -41.14
CA VAL A 557 -0.40 13.10 -39.89
C VAL A 557 -1.20 12.54 -38.70
N GLY A 558 -0.56 12.42 -37.54
CA GLY A 558 -1.13 11.89 -36.31
C GLY A 558 -1.01 10.37 -36.13
N TYR A 559 -0.65 9.65 -37.19
CA TYR A 559 -0.45 8.20 -37.13
C TYR A 559 0.94 7.83 -36.61
N ILE A 560 1.00 6.71 -35.90
CA ILE A 560 2.23 6.05 -35.45
C ILE A 560 2.38 4.78 -36.27
N TYR A 561 3.57 4.53 -36.81
CA TYR A 561 3.86 3.33 -37.59
C TYR A 561 5.28 2.84 -37.35
N ILE A 562 5.53 1.55 -37.60
CA ILE A 562 6.88 0.97 -37.61
C ILE A 562 7.45 1.15 -39.01
N GLU A 563 8.63 1.74 -39.08
CA GLU A 563 9.32 1.98 -40.34
C GLU A 563 9.75 0.65 -40.99
N ASP A 564 9.34 0.40 -42.23
CA ASP A 564 9.64 -0.81 -42.99
C ASP A 564 10.91 -0.63 -43.84
N GLN A 565 11.17 0.59 -44.29
CA GLN A 565 12.31 0.92 -45.15
C GLN A 565 12.78 2.34 -44.91
N ALA A 566 14.09 2.58 -44.97
CA ALA A 566 14.66 3.89 -44.72
C ALA A 566 14.13 4.94 -45.72
N ARG A 567 13.63 6.08 -45.21
CA ARG A 567 13.11 7.20 -46.02
C ARG A 567 13.88 8.48 -45.72
N GLN A 568 14.29 9.18 -46.77
CA GLN A 568 14.96 10.47 -46.63
C GLN A 568 13.92 11.58 -46.38
N LEU A 569 14.05 12.28 -45.26
CA LEU A 569 13.20 13.41 -44.91
C LEU A 569 13.62 14.66 -45.69
N SER A 570 12.65 15.42 -46.19
CA SER A 570 12.82 16.79 -46.67
C SER A 570 12.21 17.79 -45.68
N TYR A 571 12.44 19.09 -45.91
CA TYR A 571 11.94 20.17 -45.06
C TYR A 571 10.40 20.24 -44.93
N LYS A 572 9.65 19.50 -45.77
CA LYS A 572 8.19 19.44 -45.75
C LYS A 572 7.63 18.27 -44.94
N GLU A 573 8.47 17.28 -44.63
CA GLU A 573 8.09 16.16 -43.79
C GLU A 573 8.61 16.40 -42.37
N ARG A 574 7.80 16.01 -41.39
CA ARG A 574 8.19 15.99 -39.99
C ARG A 574 7.71 14.72 -39.32
N VAL A 575 8.60 14.10 -38.57
CA VAL A 575 8.32 12.88 -37.80
C VAL A 575 8.98 12.97 -36.42
N ARG A 576 8.43 12.24 -35.46
CA ARG A 576 9.06 12.01 -34.16
C ARG A 576 9.40 10.53 -34.05
N PRO A 577 10.69 10.15 -33.89
CA PRO A 577 11.03 8.77 -33.53
C PRO A 577 10.51 8.50 -32.11
N ILE A 578 10.00 7.30 -31.89
CA ILE A 578 9.47 6.85 -30.61
C ILE A 578 10.39 5.73 -30.12
N GLU A 579 10.91 5.89 -28.90
CA GLU A 579 11.79 4.91 -28.25
C GLU A 579 13.02 4.54 -29.10
N ASP A 580 13.50 5.46 -29.94
CA ASP A 580 14.76 5.27 -30.68
C ASP A 580 15.93 5.48 -29.71
N PRO A 581 16.80 4.48 -29.48
CA PRO A 581 17.92 4.58 -28.55
C PRO A 581 18.91 5.71 -28.85
N GLN A 582 18.88 6.29 -30.05
CA GLN A 582 19.66 7.49 -30.38
C GLN A 582 19.22 8.71 -29.57
N TYR A 583 17.93 8.83 -29.26
CA TYR A 583 17.34 10.02 -28.62
C TYR A 583 16.80 9.72 -27.23
N ASP A 584 16.39 8.49 -26.97
CA ASP A 584 15.85 8.09 -25.68
C ASP A 584 16.98 7.80 -24.69
N TYR A 585 17.24 8.77 -23.81
CA TYR A 585 18.27 8.68 -22.76
C TYR A 585 17.68 8.47 -21.36
N SER A 586 16.41 8.10 -21.25
CA SER A 586 15.84 7.71 -19.96
C SER A 586 16.47 6.43 -19.45
N GLU A 587 16.48 6.25 -18.15
CA GLU A 587 16.89 5.02 -17.49
C GLU A 587 15.66 4.28 -16.97
N ASP A 588 15.63 2.95 -17.16
CA ASP A 588 14.65 2.06 -16.55
C ASP A 588 15.06 1.77 -15.10
N VAL A 589 14.15 2.00 -14.16
CA VAL A 589 14.42 1.85 -12.72
C VAL A 589 13.86 0.54 -12.21
N ALA A 590 12.63 0.21 -12.59
CA ALA A 590 11.97 -1.02 -12.21
C ALA A 590 10.80 -1.33 -13.14
N GLU A 591 10.66 -2.61 -13.48
CA GLU A 591 9.46 -3.19 -14.07
C GLU A 591 8.53 -3.63 -12.94
N LEU A 592 7.42 -2.91 -12.75
CA LEU A 592 6.46 -3.13 -11.66
C LEU A 592 5.11 -3.47 -12.28
N THR A 593 5.00 -4.70 -12.79
CA THR A 593 3.90 -5.12 -13.65
C THR A 593 2.54 -5.18 -12.93
N HIS A 594 1.86 -4.04 -12.82
CA HIS A 594 0.51 -3.82 -12.28
C HIS A 594 -0.06 -2.51 -12.85
N ALA A 595 -1.26 -2.58 -13.43
CA ALA A 595 -1.87 -1.58 -14.35
C ALA A 595 -1.55 -0.11 -14.15
N SER A 596 -1.75 0.38 -12.92
CA SER A 596 -1.84 1.82 -12.72
C SER A 596 -1.05 2.18 -11.48
N HIS A 597 0.03 2.96 -11.61
CA HIS A 597 0.71 3.53 -10.45
C HIS A 597 0.21 4.96 -10.24
N TRP A 598 -0.45 5.24 -9.12
CA TRP A 598 -1.26 6.46 -9.00
C TRP A 598 -0.51 7.58 -8.30
N TYR A 599 -0.34 7.43 -6.99
CA TYR A 599 0.05 8.50 -6.10
C TYR A 599 1.35 8.17 -5.40
N HIS A 600 2.15 9.20 -5.17
CA HIS A 600 3.39 9.09 -4.41
C HIS A 600 3.39 10.03 -3.21
N LEU A 601 4.22 9.69 -2.24
CA LEU A 601 4.49 10.53 -1.08
C LEU A 601 5.96 10.35 -0.67
N TRP A 602 6.66 11.46 -0.46
CA TRP A 602 7.94 11.44 0.24
C TRP A 602 7.72 11.26 1.73
N VAL A 603 8.41 10.29 2.33
CA VAL A 603 8.39 10.04 3.77
C VAL A 603 9.82 9.89 4.28
N LYS A 604 9.98 10.07 5.59
CA LYS A 604 11.18 9.68 6.32
C LYS A 604 11.04 8.26 6.85
N ASP A 605 12.08 7.45 6.66
CA ASP A 605 12.19 6.15 7.31
C ASP A 605 12.56 6.27 8.80
N GLN A 606 12.76 5.14 9.47
CA GLN A 606 13.12 5.10 10.89
C GLN A 606 14.50 5.73 11.21
N ASN A 607 15.34 5.96 10.20
CA ASN A 607 16.65 6.59 10.32
C ASN A 607 16.62 8.08 9.90
N GLY A 608 15.46 8.59 9.46
CA GLY A 608 15.31 9.96 8.97
C GLY A 608 15.73 10.15 7.50
N GLU A 609 15.91 9.06 6.76
CA GLU A 609 16.28 9.10 5.34
C GLU A 609 15.03 9.13 4.45
N ASP A 610 15.15 9.77 3.29
CA ASP A 610 14.03 9.91 2.35
C ASP A 610 13.72 8.58 1.65
N VAL A 611 12.45 8.18 1.72
CA VAL A 611 11.88 7.07 0.96
C VAL A 611 10.64 7.60 0.26
N LEU A 612 10.54 7.35 -1.04
CA LEU A 612 9.31 7.62 -1.78
C LEU A 612 8.41 6.40 -1.68
N ILE A 613 7.18 6.58 -1.23
CA ILE A 613 6.15 5.55 -1.26
C ILE A 613 5.24 5.78 -2.46
N MET A 614 4.92 4.73 -3.20
CA MET A 614 4.00 4.75 -4.33
C MET A 614 3.04 3.57 -4.26
N ASN A 615 1.78 3.78 -4.61
CA ASN A 615 0.79 2.69 -4.70
C ASN A 615 0.45 2.34 -6.15
N THR A 616 0.15 1.07 -6.36
CA THR A 616 -0.35 0.50 -7.61
C THR A 616 -1.73 -0.12 -7.44
N SER A 617 -2.54 -0.05 -8.50
CA SER A 617 -3.85 -0.71 -8.62
C SER A 617 -3.77 -1.90 -9.57
N ALA A 618 -4.53 -2.94 -9.26
CA ALA A 618 -4.71 -4.10 -10.14
C ALA A 618 -5.82 -3.88 -11.18
N GLU A 619 -5.63 -2.92 -12.09
CA GLU A 619 -6.59 -2.57 -13.16
C GLU A 619 -6.26 -3.24 -14.53
N GLY A 620 -5.33 -4.20 -14.54
CA GLY A 620 -4.69 -4.67 -15.79
C GLY A 620 -5.55 -5.67 -16.55
N THR A 621 -5.29 -5.81 -17.85
CA THR A 621 -5.88 -6.90 -18.65
C THR A 621 -4.81 -7.95 -19.01
N GLU A 622 -5.23 -9.20 -19.18
CA GLU A 622 -4.36 -10.27 -19.67
C GLU A 622 -3.77 -9.89 -21.05
N PRO A 623 -2.47 -10.15 -21.32
CA PRO A 623 -1.56 -11.03 -20.58
C PRO A 623 -0.63 -10.31 -19.59
N PHE A 624 -0.78 -9.00 -19.40
CA PHE A 624 0.13 -8.20 -18.58
C PHE A 624 -0.26 -8.19 -17.10
N GLN A 625 -1.54 -8.43 -16.79
CA GLN A 625 -1.99 -8.59 -15.41
C GLN A 625 -1.30 -9.79 -14.73
N ARG A 626 -0.48 -9.53 -13.71
CA ARG A 626 0.24 -10.57 -12.95
C ARG A 626 -0.65 -11.27 -11.94
N ASP A 627 -1.39 -10.49 -11.16
CA ASP A 627 -2.41 -10.94 -10.20
C ASP A 627 -3.37 -9.77 -9.89
N GLU A 628 -4.32 -10.01 -9.00
CA GLU A 628 -5.31 -9.01 -8.56
C GLU A 628 -4.83 -8.18 -7.36
N LYS A 629 -3.55 -8.29 -6.93
CA LYS A 629 -3.08 -7.60 -5.73
C LYS A 629 -2.64 -6.17 -6.04
N SER A 630 -3.35 -5.21 -5.46
CA SER A 630 -2.86 -3.82 -5.33
C SER A 630 -1.69 -3.78 -4.35
N ARG A 631 -0.62 -3.07 -4.71
CA ARG A 631 0.65 -3.06 -3.94
C ARG A 631 1.10 -1.67 -3.60
N THR A 632 1.83 -1.55 -2.51
CA THR A 632 2.56 -0.34 -2.13
C THR A 632 4.04 -0.61 -2.22
N PHE A 633 4.76 0.22 -2.96
CA PHE A 633 6.20 0.14 -3.17
C PHE A 633 6.91 1.30 -2.47
N GLY A 634 8.14 1.06 -2.05
CA GLY A 634 9.08 2.07 -1.59
C GLY A 634 10.28 2.16 -2.51
N PHE A 635 10.76 3.39 -2.74
CA PHE A 635 11.93 3.72 -3.54
C PHE A 635 12.91 4.52 -2.70
N LYS A 636 14.17 4.10 -2.67
CA LYS A 636 15.24 4.82 -1.97
C LYS A 636 16.46 4.97 -2.87
N GLU A 637 16.77 6.19 -3.26
CA GLU A 637 17.95 6.53 -4.06
C GLU A 637 19.21 6.48 -3.18
N ARG A 638 20.22 5.75 -3.63
CA ARG A 638 21.51 5.60 -2.94
C ARG A 638 22.50 6.65 -3.42
N SER A 639 23.55 6.85 -2.63
CA SER A 639 24.60 7.83 -2.93
C SER A 639 25.39 7.55 -4.22
N ASP A 640 25.39 6.30 -4.69
CA ASP A 640 26.01 5.90 -5.97
C ASP A 640 25.05 6.03 -7.16
N GLY A 641 23.81 6.45 -6.94
CA GLY A 641 22.76 6.61 -7.93
C GLY A 641 21.95 5.33 -8.22
N SER A 642 22.21 4.21 -7.53
CA SER A 642 21.30 3.06 -7.55
C SER A 642 19.99 3.40 -6.84
N VAL A 643 18.94 2.61 -7.10
CA VAL A 643 17.65 2.77 -6.44
C VAL A 643 17.21 1.43 -5.90
N ASP A 644 16.97 1.39 -4.59
CA ASP A 644 16.29 0.27 -3.97
C ASP A 644 14.80 0.37 -4.29
N VAL A 645 14.21 -0.70 -4.81
CA VAL A 645 12.76 -0.79 -5.05
C VAL A 645 12.21 -2.02 -4.33
N GLN A 646 11.29 -1.80 -3.39
CA GLN A 646 10.76 -2.86 -2.52
C GLN A 646 9.24 -2.81 -2.42
N GLU A 647 8.57 -3.96 -2.50
CA GLU A 647 7.18 -4.12 -2.08
C GLU A 647 7.10 -4.01 -0.55
N LEU A 648 6.26 -3.10 -0.07
CA LEU A 648 6.10 -2.78 1.35
C LEU A 648 4.83 -3.39 1.96
N LEU A 649 3.77 -3.50 1.17
CA LEU A 649 2.46 -3.98 1.61
C LEU A 649 1.58 -4.31 0.40
N ALA A 650 0.96 -5.48 0.45
CA ALA A 650 -0.30 -5.79 -0.21
C ALA A 650 -1.32 -6.07 0.89
N MET A 651 -2.51 -5.47 0.81
CA MET A 651 -3.52 -5.62 1.86
C MET A 651 -4.84 -6.13 1.25
N PRO A 652 -5.41 -7.25 1.74
CA PRO A 652 -6.68 -7.74 1.25
C PRO A 652 -7.78 -6.71 1.49
N SER A 653 -8.76 -6.65 0.61
CA SER A 653 -10.01 -5.95 0.91
C SER A 653 -10.81 -6.75 1.93
N LYS A 654 -11.47 -6.05 2.86
CA LYS A 654 -12.42 -6.65 3.81
C LYS A 654 -13.84 -6.76 3.25
N THR A 655 -14.11 -6.14 2.10
CA THR A 655 -15.35 -6.28 1.33
C THR A 655 -15.00 -6.61 -0.12
N PRO A 656 -14.38 -7.78 -0.38
CA PRO A 656 -13.92 -8.11 -1.71
C PRO A 656 -15.10 -8.30 -2.66
N ASP A 657 -15.01 -7.72 -3.84
CA ASP A 657 -15.81 -8.07 -5.00
C ASP A 657 -14.86 -8.44 -6.17
N VAL A 658 -15.43 -8.73 -7.34
CA VAL A 658 -14.67 -9.14 -8.54
C VAL A 658 -13.69 -8.09 -9.06
N HIS A 659 -13.74 -6.85 -8.57
CA HIS A 659 -12.86 -5.75 -8.94
C HIS A 659 -12.00 -5.24 -7.77
N ASN A 660 -12.32 -5.63 -6.53
CA ASN A 660 -11.74 -5.07 -5.29
C ASN A 660 -11.25 -6.14 -4.31
N ALA A 661 -10.59 -7.19 -4.79
CA ALA A 661 -10.02 -8.21 -3.90
C ALA A 661 -8.94 -7.63 -2.95
N TYR A 662 -8.28 -6.55 -3.35
CA TYR A 662 -7.22 -5.87 -2.60
C TYR A 662 -7.50 -4.38 -2.46
N THR A 663 -7.04 -3.83 -1.34
CA THR A 663 -7.21 -2.42 -1.00
C THR A 663 -6.32 -1.55 -1.89
N GLN A 664 -6.89 -0.61 -2.65
CA GLN A 664 -6.13 0.48 -3.24
C GLN A 664 -5.81 1.52 -2.15
N LEU A 665 -4.52 1.74 -1.88
CA LEU A 665 -4.03 2.65 -0.84
C LEU A 665 -3.49 3.93 -1.46
N ILE A 666 -4.02 5.07 -1.06
CA ILE A 666 -3.52 6.37 -1.50
C ILE A 666 -2.65 6.93 -0.38
N PRO A 667 -1.32 7.03 -0.53
CA PRO A 667 -0.49 7.71 0.45
C PRO A 667 -0.83 9.21 0.45
N ASN A 668 -1.09 9.78 1.63
CA ASN A 668 -1.52 11.18 1.76
C ASN A 668 -0.49 12.06 2.47
N LEU A 669 -0.04 11.66 3.66
CA LEU A 669 0.85 12.49 4.49
C LEU A 669 1.65 11.63 5.48
N GLN A 670 2.72 12.21 6.02
CA GLN A 670 3.44 11.70 7.18
C GLN A 670 3.44 12.74 8.30
N ASP A 671 3.14 12.32 9.53
CA ASP A 671 3.22 13.19 10.71
C ASP A 671 4.64 13.30 11.28
N GLN A 672 4.86 14.21 12.22
CA GLN A 672 6.16 14.41 12.89
C GLN A 672 6.67 13.17 13.64
N ASP A 673 5.80 12.25 14.02
CA ASP A 673 6.16 11.02 14.76
C ASP A 673 6.55 9.89 13.80
N GLY A 674 6.54 10.16 12.49
CA GLY A 674 6.91 9.23 11.43
C GLY A 674 5.78 8.30 10.99
N TYR A 675 4.54 8.51 11.47
CA TYR A 675 3.40 7.73 11.01
C TYR A 675 2.90 8.23 9.67
N ILE A 676 2.60 7.29 8.79
CA ILE A 676 2.17 7.55 7.43
C ILE A 676 0.69 7.25 7.33
N TYR A 677 -0.05 8.17 6.75
CA TYR A 677 -1.50 8.07 6.64
C TYR A 677 -1.88 7.82 5.19
N PHE A 678 -2.67 6.77 5.00
CA PHE A 678 -3.19 6.36 3.72
C PHE A 678 -4.70 6.48 3.71
N ARG A 679 -5.28 6.95 2.61
CA ARG A 679 -6.69 6.75 2.31
C ARG A 679 -6.89 5.40 1.63
N GLY A 680 -7.82 4.61 2.12
CA GLY A 680 -8.30 3.41 1.43
C GLY A 680 -9.42 3.76 0.46
N ARG A 681 -9.30 3.35 -0.80
CA ARG A 681 -10.40 3.40 -1.77
C ARG A 681 -11.05 2.03 -1.85
N GLU A 682 -12.37 1.98 -1.74
CA GLU A 682 -13.17 0.74 -1.85
C GLU A 682 -12.82 -0.30 -0.76
N THR A 683 -12.65 0.20 0.47
CA THR A 683 -12.09 -0.55 1.61
C THR A 683 -12.99 -0.54 2.84
N ALA A 684 -12.74 -1.44 3.80
CA ALA A 684 -13.44 -1.42 5.09
C ALA A 684 -13.19 -0.14 5.90
N HIS A 685 -11.99 0.42 5.82
CA HIS A 685 -11.63 1.67 6.49
C HIS A 685 -11.24 2.72 5.48
N ARG A 686 -11.75 3.93 5.66
CA ARG A 686 -11.40 5.07 4.82
C ARG A 686 -9.96 5.53 5.03
N THR A 687 -9.45 5.41 6.24
CA THR A 687 -8.11 5.90 6.61
C THR A 687 -7.34 4.83 7.38
N TYR A 688 -6.08 4.66 7.01
CA TYR A 688 -5.11 3.80 7.69
C TYR A 688 -3.94 4.63 8.18
N LYS A 689 -3.58 4.44 9.44
CA LYS A 689 -2.34 4.93 10.05
C LYS A 689 -1.34 3.80 10.06
N MET A 690 -0.19 3.98 9.42
CA MET A 690 0.82 2.95 9.22
C MET A 690 2.20 3.42 9.68
N ARG A 691 3.10 2.46 9.92
CA ARG A 691 4.51 2.71 10.21
C ARG A 691 5.38 1.99 9.19
N LEU A 692 6.36 2.71 8.64
CA LEU A 692 7.37 2.14 7.76
C LEU A 692 8.52 1.57 8.59
N HIS A 693 8.94 0.36 8.24
CA HIS A 693 10.23 -0.19 8.61
C HIS A 693 10.99 -0.54 7.32
N TRP A 694 12.00 0.25 7.02
CA TRP A 694 12.78 0.11 5.80
C TRP A 694 14.10 -0.63 6.06
N VAL A 695 14.44 -1.61 5.23
CA VAL A 695 15.71 -2.30 5.26
C VAL A 695 16.35 -2.17 3.88
N ASP A 696 17.37 -1.33 3.82
CA ASP A 696 18.29 -1.16 2.70
C ASP A 696 18.65 -2.48 2.02
N GLN A 697 18.59 -2.54 0.68
CA GLN A 697 18.95 -3.70 -0.15
C GLN A 697 20.41 -4.13 0.02
#